data_AF-A0A834HW08-F1
#
_entry.id   AF-A0A834HW08-F1
#
_cell.length_a   1.000
_cell.length_b   1.000
_cell.length_c   1.000
_cell.angle_alpha   90.00
_cell.angle_beta   90.00
_cell.angle_gamma   90.00
#
_symmetry.space_group_name_H-M   'P 1'
#
loop_
_entity.id
_entity.type
_entity.pdbx_description
1 polymer ?
#
loop_
_entity_poly.entity_id
_entity_poly.type
_entity_poly.pdbx_seq_one_letter_code
_entity_poly.pdbx_strand_id
1 'polypeptide(L)'
;MRKGRETLLTLLEAFVYDPLIDWTVGGEVLAGTTFGGGAKSAEANRRQSKKELEREVTLAMFDVRCTEMKIEWQENKVEILNEIPGLKDNFKSCLALNEEIEKVEDELQDLHQQLALVKEAEAQGPKKHSLFKLPSLYDNYVKSQDAVNTAKKGLCDFIKECNSHSKAFNSIFTSYEKQFNQWLKFAMPDDSMHIFDLVKEFLHNAGKDDVISECEQSEIEVFRLAQSLNCQTRKCIQIAQEYMSLLIQCPKSYLENHRTNLYAEWANYLLETKTTGACDIVFEKIRSFLEIKSQNNPHILKVALTLDTFYKDTLLQVNKLFDELATIRTKDPPTTLEKLYGNAKLNIVSFLSQEKGAESALKFVLSGALLILNRTFLTLEIAAHRSGDWLIKLTSRDGDWFLDDLLLHSMKAVEVVNNVPLKQDTDDMRFYQIINGIKIAHAIYKGLYDLNFNFHTIILPETMKKIQGDDETVLSMINKLNAVIIQADIPLPEMVTQLEKLLTCVLMHVDVHTTYDLVLEKVSETKKRFLDLIPTQSDSLSHGKMLLMGFNGLFEKINQEINNLVSILGGLDIPKSWKKLDHVKDAKNISPHIFNPKIRALLESIFFLKRIMAITDFFALAQEMCANIQGTRQTVIYTDEQLTKPVKQYIADFISRQLLGVTPEAITYAICCILQDLHLDVTHEIEQKDIGAESKVPLDELYHKAYNVLIKDGAFTANVVSQASSLEMNLKTAWDKIQEPKKIEQKLSVLQSSAYRLQSQIAVHNLMFNDVLLLTNLKSVRSKFLLEMQTELTGLRVTYKQLIDSKEKQEKLVDKAYQRLNWAKGANPNVVEILAAFQTAVKSRDTSLTIEQKIVDNVLTSCNVILQHELLRTNTVDPTKEFDKLFLSSFEKWRIACQYSESKSENLQPAEERILNMLTLDMVKDPKWLLQLSGLITEIITICQKTLSDKKNEMFLKTDTLAALMGNFKNLYNNHTKLMQDVKSLLKIMSKIEDYSVATQAFIQSYKKYVEHFGALFNVFKDHSVNKNVIEDVMQHLEYINEQTEDIYEGVLALQEQKGSSARSSLRRQSCVISEDQDRTENKVQPRNGYAVNVWRRVKMKLEGRDPDPGRKCTAQEQVDYVIREATSLENLALLYEGWTPWV
;
A
#
# COMPACT_ATOMS: atom_id res chain seq x y z
N MET A 1 23.90 52.81 16.73
CA MET A 1 24.83 51.75 16.28
C MET A 1 25.84 52.19 15.22
N ARG A 2 25.44 52.81 14.09
CA ARG A 2 26.41 53.19 13.02
C ARG A 2 27.61 54.04 13.47
N LYS A 3 27.43 54.97 14.43
CA LYS A 3 28.52 55.80 15.01
C LYS A 3 29.53 54.99 15.84
N GLY A 4 29.14 53.86 16.43
CA GLY A 4 29.99 52.98 17.24
C GLY A 4 30.31 51.64 16.58
N ARG A 5 30.25 51.57 15.24
CA ARG A 5 30.36 50.31 14.49
C ARG A 5 31.72 49.63 14.66
N GLU A 6 32.80 50.41 14.75
CA GLU A 6 34.16 49.83 14.85
C GLU A 6 34.30 49.03 16.14
N THR A 7 33.82 49.55 17.27
CA THR A 7 33.82 48.84 18.56
C THR A 7 33.01 47.53 18.50
N LEU A 8 31.84 47.54 17.87
CA LEU A 8 31.00 46.35 17.72
C LEU A 8 31.64 45.30 16.78
N LEU A 9 32.26 45.74 15.69
CA LEU A 9 32.93 44.85 14.74
C LEU A 9 34.21 44.26 15.32
N THR A 10 34.98 45.01 16.11
CA THR A 10 36.14 44.46 16.82
C THR A 10 35.73 43.42 17.85
N LEU A 11 34.63 43.64 18.58
CA LEU A 11 34.12 42.64 19.53
C LEU A 11 33.63 41.38 18.82
N LEU A 12 32.88 41.53 17.73
CA LEU A 12 32.39 40.39 16.96
C LEU A 12 33.54 39.63 16.27
N GLU A 13 34.59 40.36 15.85
CA GLU A 13 35.82 39.77 15.33
C GLU A 13 36.51 38.92 16.42
N ALA A 14 36.55 39.37 17.67
CA ALA A 14 37.06 38.55 18.78
C ALA A 14 36.27 37.24 18.95
N PHE A 15 34.95 37.27 18.82
CA PHE A 15 34.11 36.04 18.87
C PHE A 15 34.33 35.09 17.69
N VAL A 16 34.66 35.62 16.51
CA VAL A 16 35.03 34.79 15.35
C VAL A 16 36.34 34.02 15.61
N TYR A 17 37.21 34.57 16.44
CA TYR A 17 38.50 33.98 16.81
C TYR A 17 38.48 33.22 18.14
N ASP A 18 37.35 33.16 18.84
CA ASP A 18 37.26 32.47 20.12
C ASP A 18 37.08 30.95 19.90
N PRO A 19 38.03 30.10 20.30
CA PRO A 19 37.93 28.65 20.14
C PRO A 19 36.87 28.02 21.05
N LEU A 20 36.33 28.75 22.03
CA LEU A 20 35.25 28.30 22.90
C LEU A 20 33.86 28.56 22.29
N ILE A 21 33.79 29.26 21.16
CA ILE A 21 32.53 29.53 20.46
C ILE A 21 32.37 28.54 19.32
N ASP A 22 31.32 27.71 19.42
CA ASP A 22 30.95 26.78 18.37
C ASP A 22 30.17 27.51 17.27
N TRP A 23 30.77 27.54 16.08
CA TRP A 23 30.22 28.15 14.87
C TRP A 23 29.65 27.09 13.90
N THR A 24 29.59 25.82 14.30
CA THR A 24 28.97 24.75 13.51
C THR A 24 27.45 24.80 13.67
N VAL A 25 26.74 24.89 12.55
CA VAL A 25 25.28 25.05 12.54
C VAL A 25 24.65 23.66 12.45
N GLY A 26 23.93 23.24 13.50
CA GLY A 26 23.03 22.08 13.45
C GLY A 26 23.49 20.84 14.22
N GLY A 27 23.51 20.93 15.55
CA GLY A 27 23.30 19.78 16.41
C GLY A 27 21.81 19.69 16.75
N GLU A 28 21.16 18.57 16.42
CA GLU A 28 19.91 18.17 17.07
C GLU A 28 20.18 17.90 18.56
N VAL A 29 19.31 18.45 19.38
CA VAL A 29 19.35 18.44 20.85
C VAL A 29 18.68 17.16 21.36
N LEU A 30 19.38 16.30 22.12
CA LEU A 30 19.09 15.97 23.53
C LEU A 30 19.97 14.81 24.08
N ALA A 31 20.51 15.04 25.29
CA ALA A 31 20.93 14.07 26.31
C ALA A 31 22.15 13.16 26.08
N GLY A 32 23.32 13.70 26.49
CA GLY A 32 24.36 13.04 27.29
C GLY A 32 24.64 11.54 27.09
N THR A 33 25.84 11.22 26.60
CA THR A 33 26.91 10.63 27.42
C THR A 33 28.21 10.45 26.62
N THR A 34 29.32 10.79 27.30
CA THR A 34 30.69 10.26 27.20
C THR A 34 31.49 10.52 25.91
N PHE A 35 32.45 11.44 25.94
CA PHE A 35 33.86 11.27 26.40
C PHE A 35 34.74 10.44 25.47
N GLY A 36 35.78 11.09 24.94
CA GLY A 36 37.11 10.50 24.86
C GLY A 36 37.69 10.24 23.47
N GLY A 37 38.63 11.10 23.07
CA GLY A 37 39.94 10.67 22.56
C GLY A 37 40.01 10.20 21.11
N GLY A 38 40.69 10.99 20.27
CA GLY A 38 41.02 10.52 18.92
C GLY A 38 41.77 11.51 18.06
N ALA A 39 42.73 12.25 18.63
CA ALA A 39 43.73 12.96 17.83
C ALA A 39 44.53 11.93 17.03
N LYS A 40 44.26 11.80 15.72
CA LYS A 40 45.12 11.27 14.64
C LYS A 40 44.29 11.05 13.36
N SER A 41 43.97 12.12 12.65
CA SER A 41 43.60 12.03 11.22
C SER A 41 43.58 13.37 10.46
N ALA A 42 44.25 14.41 10.98
CA ALA A 42 44.20 15.75 10.41
C ALA A 42 45.33 16.07 9.41
N GLU A 43 46.15 15.11 9.02
CA GLU A 43 47.28 15.32 8.10
C GLU A 43 46.99 14.97 6.63
N ALA A 44 45.86 14.32 6.30
CA ALA A 44 45.62 13.77 4.95
C ALA A 44 44.84 14.69 3.98
N ASN A 45 44.14 15.74 4.43
CA ASN A 45 43.22 16.51 3.57
C ASN A 45 43.79 17.83 3.01
N ARG A 46 45.10 18.11 3.17
CA ARG A 46 45.70 19.40 2.76
C ARG A 46 46.19 19.49 1.32
N ARG A 47 45.71 18.61 0.44
CA ARG A 47 45.85 18.76 -1.02
C ARG A 47 44.51 18.49 -1.70
N GLN A 48 43.48 19.27 -1.38
CA GLN A 48 42.32 19.35 -2.28
C GLN A 48 42.83 19.90 -3.60
N SER A 49 42.85 19.05 -4.63
CA SER A 49 43.34 19.45 -5.94
C SER A 49 42.43 20.55 -6.48
N LYS A 50 42.96 21.49 -7.26
CA LYS A 50 42.17 22.52 -7.98
C LYS A 50 40.92 21.93 -8.66
N LYS A 51 40.98 20.65 -9.05
CA LYS A 51 39.92 19.85 -9.66
C LYS A 51 38.76 19.50 -8.69
N GLU A 52 39.04 19.28 -7.40
CA GLU A 52 38.01 19.06 -6.37
C GLU A 52 37.30 20.36 -5.98
N LEU A 53 38.03 21.48 -5.92
CA LEU A 53 37.42 22.80 -5.70
C LEU A 53 36.54 23.21 -6.91
N GLU A 54 37.03 23.02 -8.15
CA GLU A 54 36.23 23.25 -9.36
C GLU A 54 34.98 22.36 -9.39
N ARG A 55 35.08 21.11 -8.93
CA ARG A 55 33.95 20.17 -8.80
C ARG A 55 32.91 20.69 -7.80
N GLU A 56 33.32 21.02 -6.58
CA GLU A 56 32.41 21.52 -5.53
C GLU A 56 31.74 22.84 -5.93
N VAL A 57 32.51 23.78 -6.52
CA VAL A 57 31.98 25.06 -7.01
C VAL A 57 30.99 24.85 -8.15
N THR A 58 31.28 23.95 -9.10
CA THR A 58 30.35 23.66 -10.22
C THR A 58 29.03 23.10 -9.71
N LEU A 59 29.08 22.14 -8.77
CA LEU A 59 27.88 21.52 -8.20
C LEU A 59 27.07 22.54 -7.37
N ALA A 60 27.73 23.39 -6.58
CA ALA A 60 27.07 24.45 -5.83
C ALA A 60 26.43 25.53 -6.73
N MET A 61 27.13 25.94 -7.80
CA MET A 61 26.59 26.86 -8.79
C MET A 61 25.39 26.25 -9.53
N PHE A 62 25.44 24.95 -9.86
CA PHE A 62 24.33 24.25 -10.49
C PHE A 62 23.11 24.20 -9.57
N ASP A 63 23.30 23.85 -8.30
CA ASP A 63 22.26 23.82 -7.27
C ASP A 63 21.56 25.18 -7.13
N VAL A 64 22.34 26.26 -7.01
CA VAL A 64 21.81 27.63 -6.96
C VAL A 64 21.01 27.97 -8.22
N ARG A 65 21.55 27.69 -9.42
CA ARG A 65 20.85 27.97 -10.67
C ARG A 65 19.55 27.18 -10.82
N CYS A 66 19.53 25.91 -10.43
CA CYS A 66 18.31 25.10 -10.40
C CYS A 66 17.28 25.66 -9.43
N THR A 67 17.70 26.12 -8.24
CA THR A 67 16.77 26.76 -7.28
C THR A 67 16.20 28.09 -7.79
N GLU A 68 17.02 28.92 -8.45
CA GLU A 68 16.60 30.21 -8.99
C GLU A 68 15.58 30.04 -10.13
N MET A 69 15.83 29.10 -11.06
CA MET A 69 14.94 28.89 -12.21
C MET A 69 13.73 28.01 -11.91
N LYS A 70 13.66 27.35 -10.74
CA LYS A 70 12.69 26.27 -10.45
C LYS A 70 11.24 26.66 -10.72
N ILE A 71 10.84 27.88 -10.34
CA ILE A 71 9.46 28.36 -10.51
C ILE A 71 9.16 28.59 -11.99
N GLU A 72 9.96 29.43 -12.67
CA GLU A 72 9.79 29.72 -14.10
C GLU A 72 9.91 28.45 -14.97
N TRP A 73 10.75 27.49 -14.55
CA TRP A 73 10.91 26.19 -15.19
C TRP A 73 9.64 25.34 -15.06
N GLN A 74 9.07 25.23 -13.86
CA GLN A 74 7.84 24.47 -13.65
C GLN A 74 6.62 25.14 -14.29
N GLU A 75 6.55 26.48 -14.29
CA GLU A 75 5.51 27.21 -15.02
C GLU A 75 5.59 26.95 -16.52
N ASN A 76 6.78 27.03 -17.11
CA ASN A 76 6.97 26.74 -18.53
C ASN A 76 6.69 25.27 -18.91
N LYS A 77 6.95 24.31 -18.00
CA LYS A 77 6.53 22.90 -18.14
C LYS A 77 5.02 22.80 -18.33
N VAL A 78 4.27 23.44 -17.42
CA VAL A 78 2.81 23.42 -17.41
C VAL A 78 2.25 24.10 -18.66
N GLU A 79 2.81 25.24 -19.07
CA GLU A 79 2.40 25.95 -20.29
C GLU A 79 2.61 25.10 -21.55
N ILE A 80 3.75 24.44 -21.70
CA ILE A 80 4.03 23.54 -22.84
C ILE A 80 3.04 22.37 -22.86
N LEU A 81 2.81 21.72 -21.72
CA LEU A 81 1.89 20.58 -21.63
C LEU A 81 0.43 21.00 -21.89
N ASN A 82 0.03 22.21 -21.52
CA ASN A 82 -1.33 22.72 -21.75
C ASN A 82 -1.61 23.09 -23.21
N GLU A 83 -0.60 23.58 -23.95
CA GLU A 83 -0.77 23.97 -25.36
C GLU A 83 -0.78 22.77 -26.33
N ILE A 84 -0.12 21.65 -25.97
CA ILE A 84 -0.02 20.46 -26.84
C ILE A 84 -1.40 19.85 -27.19
N PRO A 85 -2.35 19.64 -26.25
CA PRO A 85 -3.69 19.15 -26.57
C PRO A 85 -4.42 20.04 -27.59
N GLY A 86 -4.34 21.36 -27.41
CA GLY A 86 -4.97 22.33 -28.32
C GLY A 86 -4.39 22.26 -29.73
N LEU A 87 -3.07 22.11 -29.87
CA LEU A 87 -2.42 21.87 -31.16
C LEU A 87 -2.83 20.52 -31.76
N LYS A 88 -2.80 19.43 -30.99
CA LYS A 88 -3.20 18.10 -31.45
C LYS A 88 -4.64 18.08 -31.95
N ASP A 89 -5.57 18.74 -31.26
CA ASP A 89 -6.97 18.78 -31.66
C ASP A 89 -7.18 19.60 -32.94
N ASN A 90 -6.47 20.72 -33.12
CA ASN A 90 -6.52 21.49 -34.36
C ASN A 90 -5.86 20.75 -35.54
N PHE A 91 -4.76 20.03 -35.33
CA PHE A 91 -4.15 19.18 -36.35
C PHE A 91 -5.05 18.01 -36.74
N LYS A 92 -5.70 17.34 -35.77
CA LYS A 92 -6.72 16.32 -36.03
C LYS A 92 -7.92 16.88 -36.79
N SER A 93 -8.37 18.08 -36.42
CA SER A 93 -9.44 18.77 -37.14
C SER A 93 -9.05 19.09 -38.58
N CYS A 94 -7.80 19.49 -38.84
CA CYS A 94 -7.31 19.71 -40.20
C CYS A 94 -7.13 18.39 -40.96
N LEU A 95 -6.67 17.32 -40.30
CA LEU A 95 -6.59 16.00 -40.92
C LEU A 95 -7.97 15.49 -41.31
N ALA A 96 -8.95 15.61 -40.43
CA ALA A 96 -10.34 15.26 -40.72
C ALA A 96 -10.90 16.09 -41.88
N LEU A 97 -10.62 17.39 -41.92
CA LEU A 97 -11.04 18.26 -43.02
C LEU A 97 -10.31 17.93 -44.33
N ASN A 98 -9.04 17.48 -44.26
CA ASN A 98 -8.28 17.08 -45.44
C ASN A 98 -8.78 15.74 -45.99
N GLU A 99 -9.13 14.80 -45.12
CA GLU A 99 -9.82 13.57 -45.51
C GLU A 99 -11.22 13.85 -46.07
N GLU A 100 -11.94 14.85 -45.56
CA GLU A 100 -13.20 15.30 -46.16
C GLU A 100 -12.98 15.91 -47.55
N ILE A 101 -11.94 16.72 -47.73
CA ILE A 101 -11.57 17.27 -49.05
C ILE A 101 -11.18 16.14 -50.01
N GLU A 102 -10.30 15.20 -49.60
CA GLU A 102 -9.92 14.03 -50.40
C GLU A 102 -11.13 13.18 -50.75
N LYS A 103 -12.06 12.94 -49.80
CA LYS A 103 -13.31 12.22 -50.08
C LYS A 103 -14.17 12.96 -51.09
N VAL A 104 -14.30 14.29 -50.99
CA VAL A 104 -15.07 15.08 -51.95
C VAL A 104 -14.38 15.11 -53.32
N GLU A 105 -13.05 15.09 -53.38
CA GLU A 105 -12.26 15.01 -54.62
C GLU A 105 -12.37 13.63 -55.28
N ASP A 106 -12.28 12.56 -54.49
CA ASP A 106 -12.49 11.18 -54.93
C ASP A 106 -13.95 10.99 -55.39
N GLU A 107 -14.93 11.49 -54.62
CA GLU A 107 -16.34 11.49 -55.00
C GLU A 107 -16.55 12.27 -56.30
N LEU A 108 -15.87 13.40 -56.50
CA LEU A 108 -15.95 14.18 -57.73
C LEU A 108 -15.33 13.43 -58.91
N GLN A 109 -14.19 12.78 -58.72
CA GLN A 109 -13.54 11.94 -59.73
C GLN A 109 -14.41 10.73 -60.08
N ASP A 110 -15.03 10.12 -59.08
CA ASP A 110 -15.97 9.02 -59.23
C ASP A 110 -17.26 9.46 -59.92
N LEU A 111 -17.81 10.62 -59.58
CA LEU A 111 -18.97 11.22 -60.25
C LEU A 111 -18.65 11.53 -61.71
N HIS A 112 -17.45 12.00 -62.02
CA HIS A 112 -16.99 12.19 -63.40
C HIS A 112 -16.86 10.86 -64.15
N GLN A 113 -16.34 9.81 -63.50
CA GLN A 113 -16.23 8.48 -64.09
C GLN A 113 -17.62 7.85 -64.30
N GLN A 114 -18.54 8.03 -63.36
CA GLN A 114 -19.95 7.61 -63.46
C GLN A 114 -20.68 8.37 -64.56
N LEU A 115 -20.46 9.69 -64.68
CA LEU A 115 -21.02 10.50 -65.76
C LEU A 115 -20.49 10.04 -67.13
N ALA A 116 -19.20 9.71 -67.23
CA ALA A 116 -18.61 9.15 -68.44
C ALA A 116 -19.24 7.80 -68.81
N LEU A 117 -19.41 6.91 -67.84
CA LEU A 117 -20.08 5.61 -68.03
C LEU A 117 -21.56 5.75 -68.42
N VAL A 118 -22.29 6.70 -67.82
CA VAL A 118 -23.67 7.02 -68.18
C VAL A 118 -23.75 7.59 -69.61
N LYS A 119 -22.83 8.48 -70.00
CA LYS A 119 -22.74 9.04 -71.36
C LYS A 119 -22.36 7.98 -72.40
N GLU A 120 -21.49 7.03 -72.03
CA GLU A 120 -21.14 5.89 -72.87
C GLU A 120 -22.36 4.97 -73.11
N ALA A 121 -23.14 4.70 -72.06
CA ALA A 121 -24.38 3.94 -72.17
C ALA A 121 -25.46 4.66 -73.00
N GLU A 122 -25.59 5.99 -72.87
CA GLU A 122 -26.45 6.82 -73.72
C GLU A 122 -26.06 6.72 -75.20
N ALA A 123 -24.76 6.65 -75.52
CA ALA A 123 -24.25 6.57 -76.89
C ALA A 123 -24.35 5.18 -77.53
N GLN A 124 -24.19 4.09 -76.74
CA GLN A 124 -24.21 2.71 -77.24
C GLN A 124 -25.62 2.09 -77.35
N GLY A 125 -26.61 2.68 -76.68
CA GLY A 125 -28.02 2.29 -76.73
C GLY A 125 -28.38 1.04 -75.89
N PRO A 126 -29.69 0.78 -75.69
CA PRO A 126 -30.22 -0.13 -74.66
C PRO A 126 -29.92 -1.63 -74.84
N LYS A 127 -29.31 -2.04 -75.96
CA LYS A 127 -29.05 -3.47 -76.28
C LYS A 127 -27.62 -3.93 -76.00
N LYS A 128 -26.69 -3.04 -75.62
CA LYS A 128 -25.25 -3.38 -75.52
C LYS A 128 -24.59 -3.10 -74.17
N HIS A 129 -25.08 -2.15 -73.37
CA HIS A 129 -24.39 -1.70 -72.15
C HIS A 129 -24.91 -2.38 -70.87
N SER A 130 -24.01 -2.75 -69.93
CA SER A 130 -24.33 -3.44 -68.66
C SER A 130 -25.23 -2.62 -67.72
N LEU A 131 -25.05 -1.29 -67.70
CA LEU A 131 -25.82 -0.34 -66.88
C LEU A 131 -27.35 -0.44 -67.02
N PHE A 132 -27.87 -0.88 -68.17
CA PHE A 132 -29.32 -1.07 -68.34
C PHE A 132 -29.90 -2.22 -67.50
N LYS A 133 -29.07 -3.06 -66.86
CA LYS A 133 -29.48 -4.10 -65.90
C LYS A 133 -29.65 -3.58 -64.47
N LEU A 134 -29.08 -2.41 -64.12
CA LEU A 134 -29.08 -1.86 -62.76
C LEU A 134 -30.47 -1.55 -62.18
N PRO A 135 -31.44 -1.03 -62.94
CA PRO A 135 -32.80 -0.79 -62.42
C PRO A 135 -33.46 -2.07 -61.86
N SER A 136 -33.13 -3.24 -62.43
CA SER A 136 -33.65 -4.54 -61.95
C SER A 136 -32.93 -5.07 -60.69
N LEU A 137 -31.74 -4.54 -60.37
CA LEU A 137 -30.93 -4.92 -59.21
C LEU A 137 -31.10 -3.95 -58.03
N TYR A 138 -31.68 -2.76 -58.27
CA TYR A 138 -31.86 -1.69 -57.29
C TYR A 138 -32.66 -2.12 -56.04
N ASP A 139 -33.81 -2.78 -56.23
CA ASP A 139 -34.63 -3.23 -55.10
C ASP A 139 -33.91 -4.25 -54.20
N ASN A 140 -33.04 -5.09 -54.77
CA ASN A 140 -32.26 -6.05 -54.01
C ASN A 140 -31.06 -5.39 -53.31
N TYR A 141 -30.46 -4.39 -53.96
CA TYR A 141 -29.34 -3.63 -53.44
C TYR A 141 -29.73 -2.79 -52.21
N VAL A 142 -30.81 -2.01 -52.30
CA VAL A 142 -31.31 -1.16 -51.20
C VAL A 142 -31.66 -2.02 -49.98
N LYS A 143 -32.40 -3.12 -50.18
CA LYS A 143 -32.73 -4.05 -49.09
C LYS A 143 -31.50 -4.62 -48.40
N SER A 144 -30.44 -4.92 -49.16
CA SER A 144 -29.20 -5.44 -48.59
C SER A 144 -28.41 -4.35 -47.84
N GLN A 145 -28.35 -3.13 -48.37
CA GLN A 145 -27.64 -2.02 -47.73
C GLN A 145 -28.33 -1.57 -46.44
N ASP A 146 -29.66 -1.51 -46.45
CA ASP A 146 -30.45 -1.24 -45.25
C ASP A 146 -30.27 -2.34 -44.19
N ALA A 147 -30.17 -3.61 -44.60
CA ALA A 147 -29.89 -4.71 -43.69
C ALA A 147 -28.51 -4.58 -43.02
N VAL A 148 -27.46 -4.25 -43.79
CA VAL A 148 -26.10 -4.03 -43.27
C VAL A 148 -26.05 -2.83 -42.32
N ASN A 149 -26.64 -1.70 -42.70
CA ASN A 149 -26.66 -0.49 -41.87
C ASN A 149 -27.45 -0.71 -40.58
N THR A 150 -28.59 -1.39 -40.65
CA THR A 150 -29.42 -1.72 -39.49
C THR A 150 -28.69 -2.68 -38.54
N ALA A 151 -28.02 -3.71 -39.09
CA ALA A 151 -27.24 -4.65 -38.30
C ALA A 151 -26.02 -3.99 -37.62
N LYS A 152 -25.29 -3.15 -38.38
CA LYS A 152 -24.15 -2.36 -37.85
C LYS A 152 -24.59 -1.46 -36.70
N LYS A 153 -25.67 -0.70 -36.89
CA LYS A 153 -26.22 0.18 -35.86
C LYS A 153 -26.62 -0.61 -34.62
N GLY A 154 -27.28 -1.76 -34.79
CA GLY A 154 -27.66 -2.64 -33.68
C GLY A 154 -26.45 -3.11 -32.85
N LEU A 155 -25.38 -3.56 -33.48
CA LEU A 155 -24.14 -3.94 -32.78
C LEU A 155 -23.47 -2.75 -32.09
N CYS A 156 -23.37 -1.60 -32.77
CA CYS A 156 -22.77 -0.39 -32.17
C CYS A 156 -23.56 0.11 -30.95
N ASP A 157 -24.89 0.09 -31.01
CA ASP A 157 -25.74 0.51 -29.90
C ASP A 157 -25.60 -0.48 -28.72
N PHE A 158 -25.49 -1.78 -29.00
CA PHE A 158 -25.23 -2.80 -27.98
C PHE A 158 -23.84 -2.65 -27.31
N ILE A 159 -22.80 -2.35 -28.08
CA ILE A 159 -21.45 -2.05 -27.54
C ILE A 159 -21.48 -0.83 -26.63
N LYS A 160 -22.21 0.23 -27.01
CA LYS A 160 -22.37 1.43 -26.17
C LYS A 160 -23.05 1.10 -24.85
N GLU A 161 -24.10 0.27 -24.86
CA GLU A 161 -24.80 -0.17 -23.66
C GLU A 161 -23.87 -0.96 -22.72
N CYS A 162 -23.14 -1.95 -23.25
CA CYS A 162 -22.16 -2.74 -22.49
C CYS A 162 -21.07 -1.86 -21.86
N ASN A 163 -20.48 -0.97 -22.65
CA ASN A 163 -19.42 -0.08 -22.19
C ASN A 163 -19.91 0.92 -21.13
N SER A 164 -21.15 1.42 -21.28
CA SER A 164 -21.76 2.30 -20.28
C SER A 164 -21.97 1.57 -18.94
N HIS A 165 -22.50 0.35 -18.99
CA HIS A 165 -22.69 -0.48 -17.80
C HIS A 165 -21.36 -0.84 -17.13
N SER A 166 -20.35 -1.30 -17.88
CA SER A 166 -19.03 -1.64 -17.34
C SER A 166 -18.33 -0.40 -16.73
N LYS A 167 -18.46 0.78 -17.34
CA LYS A 167 -17.94 2.04 -16.77
C LYS A 167 -18.63 2.41 -15.46
N ALA A 168 -19.96 2.31 -15.38
CA ALA A 168 -20.70 2.59 -14.16
C ALA A 168 -20.30 1.65 -13.02
N PHE A 169 -20.17 0.35 -13.31
CA PHE A 169 -19.72 -0.64 -12.33
C PHE A 169 -18.28 -0.38 -11.86
N ASN A 170 -17.33 -0.16 -12.78
CA ASN A 170 -15.92 0.06 -12.44
C ASN A 170 -15.70 1.36 -11.62
N SER A 171 -16.49 2.40 -11.90
CA SER A 171 -16.50 3.62 -11.08
C SER A 171 -16.86 3.31 -9.63
N ILE A 172 -17.94 2.55 -9.40
CA ILE A 172 -18.34 2.14 -8.05
C ILE A 172 -17.29 1.22 -7.43
N PHE A 173 -16.78 0.24 -8.18
CA PHE A 173 -15.80 -0.74 -7.71
C PHE A 173 -14.50 -0.10 -7.20
N THR A 174 -14.02 0.97 -7.86
CA THR A 174 -12.80 1.67 -7.45
C THR A 174 -12.99 2.62 -6.27
N SER A 175 -14.19 3.17 -6.08
CA SER A 175 -14.46 4.17 -5.02
C SER A 175 -15.36 3.70 -3.88
N TYR A 176 -15.78 2.43 -3.85
CA TYR A 176 -16.81 1.94 -2.92
C TYR A 176 -16.47 2.19 -1.45
N GLU A 177 -15.22 1.97 -1.00
CA GLU A 177 -14.84 2.19 0.41
C GLU A 177 -15.02 3.65 0.81
N LYS A 178 -14.52 4.60 0.01
CA LYS A 178 -14.62 6.03 0.32
C LYS A 178 -16.06 6.52 0.25
N GLN A 179 -16.78 6.17 -0.81
CA GLN A 179 -18.16 6.62 -1.04
C GLN A 179 -19.12 6.05 0.00
N PHE A 180 -19.07 4.74 0.26
CA PHE A 180 -19.98 4.11 1.21
C PHE A 180 -19.71 4.55 2.65
N ASN A 181 -18.43 4.71 3.03
CA ASN A 181 -18.09 5.27 4.35
C ASN A 181 -18.52 6.73 4.49
N GLN A 182 -18.51 7.52 3.42
CA GLN A 182 -19.04 8.88 3.44
C GLN A 182 -20.56 8.89 3.68
N TRP A 183 -21.31 7.97 3.06
CA TRP A 183 -22.75 7.85 3.26
C TRP A 183 -23.11 7.33 4.65
N LEU A 184 -22.34 6.41 5.22
CA LEU A 184 -22.54 5.88 6.57
C LEU A 184 -22.30 6.92 7.68
N LYS A 185 -21.48 7.93 7.43
CA LYS A 185 -21.20 9.01 8.41
C LYS A 185 -22.37 9.96 8.62
N PHE A 186 -23.32 10.03 7.69
CA PHE A 186 -24.49 10.90 7.83
C PHE A 186 -25.48 10.32 8.84
N ALA A 187 -25.79 11.09 9.88
CA ALA A 187 -26.81 10.78 10.87
C ALA A 187 -27.64 12.03 11.16
N MET A 188 -28.97 11.90 11.06
CA MET A 188 -29.91 12.95 11.40
C MET A 188 -29.95 13.14 12.92
N PRO A 189 -29.86 14.38 13.45
CA PRO A 189 -30.12 14.64 14.86
C PRO A 189 -31.60 14.45 15.20
N ASP A 190 -31.91 13.73 16.28
CA ASP A 190 -33.32 13.44 16.70
C ASP A 190 -34.13 14.73 16.94
N ASP A 191 -33.52 15.77 17.50
CA ASP A 191 -34.16 17.06 17.79
C ASP A 191 -34.58 17.85 16.53
N SER A 192 -34.08 17.49 15.35
CA SER A 192 -34.37 18.21 14.11
C SER A 192 -35.76 17.94 13.52
N MET A 193 -36.49 16.98 14.07
CA MET A 193 -37.77 16.49 13.52
C MET A 193 -39.02 17.03 14.22
N HIS A 194 -38.87 17.62 15.42
CA HIS A 194 -39.95 18.21 16.22
C HIS A 194 -40.07 19.73 15.95
N ILE A 195 -40.49 20.08 14.74
CA ILE A 195 -40.59 21.48 14.29
C ILE A 195 -41.83 22.19 14.86
N PHE A 196 -42.92 21.47 15.10
CA PHE A 196 -44.21 22.03 15.51
C PHE A 196 -44.31 22.31 17.02
N ASP A 197 -43.39 21.80 17.85
CA ASP A 197 -43.31 22.15 19.28
C ASP A 197 -43.16 23.65 19.49
N LEU A 198 -42.46 24.34 18.57
CA LEU A 198 -42.29 25.80 18.58
C LEU A 198 -43.61 26.57 18.38
N VAL A 199 -44.62 25.95 17.77
CA VAL A 199 -45.89 26.59 17.37
C VAL A 199 -47.08 26.00 18.13
N LYS A 200 -46.86 24.94 18.92
CA LYS A 200 -47.88 24.18 19.65
C LYS A 200 -48.70 25.04 20.61
N GLU A 201 -48.03 25.81 21.46
CA GLU A 201 -48.69 26.71 22.43
C GLU A 201 -49.50 27.81 21.72
N PHE A 202 -48.98 28.32 20.60
CA PHE A 202 -49.68 29.32 19.78
C PHE A 202 -50.95 28.75 19.13
N LEU A 203 -50.90 27.53 18.59
CA LEU A 203 -52.06 26.87 17.98
C LEU A 203 -53.12 26.49 19.01
N HIS A 204 -52.71 26.10 20.21
CA HIS A 204 -53.61 25.77 21.32
C HIS A 204 -54.38 27.01 21.75
N ASN A 205 -53.66 28.13 21.96
CA ASN A 205 -54.26 29.42 22.28
C ASN A 205 -55.19 29.96 21.17
N ALA A 206 -55.02 29.49 19.93
CA ALA A 206 -55.89 29.81 18.79
C ALA A 206 -57.10 28.86 18.64
N GLY A 207 -57.30 27.90 19.55
CA GLY A 207 -58.42 26.94 19.52
C GLY A 207 -58.36 25.94 18.36
N LYS A 208 -57.15 25.53 17.95
CA LYS A 208 -56.90 24.63 16.81
C LYS A 208 -56.23 23.32 17.22
N ASP A 209 -56.75 22.67 18.25
CA ASP A 209 -56.21 21.39 18.76
C ASP A 209 -56.24 20.26 17.72
N ASP A 210 -57.22 20.25 16.82
CA ASP A 210 -57.29 19.27 15.71
C ASP A 210 -56.05 19.36 14.79
N VAL A 211 -55.56 20.58 14.54
CA VAL A 211 -54.38 20.81 13.68
C VAL A 211 -53.09 20.41 14.39
N ILE A 212 -53.03 20.57 15.71
CA ILE A 212 -51.89 20.10 16.53
C ILE A 212 -51.79 18.58 16.44
N SER A 213 -52.91 17.86 16.58
CA SER A 213 -52.95 16.41 16.45
C SER A 213 -52.52 15.93 15.05
N GLU A 214 -52.96 16.61 13.99
CA GLU A 214 -52.51 16.34 12.61
C GLU A 214 -50.99 16.59 12.44
N CYS A 215 -50.46 17.67 13.01
CA CYS A 215 -49.04 18.01 12.96
C CYS A 215 -48.17 17.00 13.71
N GLU A 216 -48.55 16.60 14.93
CA GLU A 216 -47.84 15.61 15.75
C GLU A 216 -47.83 14.23 15.07
N GLN A 217 -48.97 13.80 14.51
CA GLN A 217 -49.05 12.55 13.76
C GLN A 217 -48.15 12.57 12.53
N SER A 218 -48.15 13.68 11.78
CA SER A 218 -47.29 13.83 10.60
C SER A 218 -45.80 13.85 10.97
N GLU A 219 -45.41 14.45 12.09
CA GLU A 219 -44.02 14.43 12.58
C GLU A 219 -43.55 13.02 12.94
N ILE A 220 -44.37 12.29 13.71
CA ILE A 220 -44.05 10.92 14.11
C ILE A 220 -43.95 10.02 12.87
N GLU A 221 -44.84 10.20 11.89
CA GLU A 221 -44.82 9.44 10.64
C GLU A 221 -43.53 9.71 9.84
N VAL A 222 -43.17 10.97 9.61
CA VAL A 222 -41.97 11.36 8.86
C VAL A 222 -40.70 10.92 9.60
N PHE A 223 -40.65 11.07 10.92
CA PHE A 223 -39.53 10.60 11.75
C PHE A 223 -39.35 9.08 11.64
N ARG A 224 -40.43 8.30 11.78
CA ARG A 224 -40.38 6.84 11.67
C ARG A 224 -39.95 6.38 10.28
N LEU A 225 -40.46 7.03 9.24
CA LEU A 225 -40.09 6.72 7.85
C LEU A 225 -38.62 7.06 7.58
N ALA A 226 -38.12 8.20 8.06
CA ALA A 226 -36.70 8.58 7.94
C ALA A 226 -35.79 7.59 8.69
N GLN A 227 -36.14 7.19 9.92
CA GLN A 227 -35.39 6.19 10.67
C GLN A 227 -35.36 4.82 9.98
N SER A 228 -36.51 4.39 9.44
CA SER A 228 -36.61 3.15 8.65
C SER A 228 -35.74 3.24 7.39
N LEU A 229 -35.79 4.37 6.69
CA LEU A 229 -35.01 4.63 5.48
C LEU A 229 -33.51 4.57 5.78
N ASN A 230 -33.06 5.20 6.88
CA ASN A 230 -31.66 5.18 7.29
C ASN A 230 -31.18 3.76 7.61
N CYS A 231 -31.99 2.97 8.33
CA CYS A 231 -31.69 1.59 8.65
C CYS A 231 -31.56 0.71 7.39
N GLN A 232 -32.52 0.79 6.47
CA GLN A 232 -32.48 0.06 5.20
C GLN A 232 -31.31 0.50 4.31
N THR A 233 -31.01 1.80 4.29
CA THR A 233 -29.85 2.34 3.55
C THR A 233 -28.54 1.76 4.08
N ARG A 234 -28.36 1.75 5.41
CA ARG A 234 -27.19 1.14 6.06
C ARG A 234 -27.08 -0.35 5.73
N LYS A 235 -28.18 -1.10 5.77
CA LYS A 235 -28.20 -2.52 5.39
C LYS A 235 -27.80 -2.73 3.92
N CYS A 236 -28.37 -1.95 2.99
CA CYS A 236 -27.99 -2.01 1.57
C CYS A 236 -26.50 -1.76 1.37
N ILE A 237 -25.95 -0.75 2.07
CA ILE A 237 -24.52 -0.44 2.03
C ILE A 237 -23.70 -1.60 2.60
N GLN A 238 -24.08 -2.17 3.75
CA GLN A 238 -23.37 -3.29 4.37
C GLN A 238 -23.34 -4.53 3.45
N ILE A 239 -24.49 -4.93 2.89
CA ILE A 239 -24.57 -6.06 1.96
C ILE A 239 -23.70 -5.80 0.73
N ALA A 240 -23.74 -4.58 0.18
CA ALA A 240 -22.88 -4.20 -0.94
C ALA A 240 -21.39 -4.18 -0.58
N GLN A 241 -21.00 -3.70 0.61
CA GLN A 241 -19.62 -3.71 1.10
C GLN A 241 -19.09 -5.12 1.27
N GLU A 242 -19.86 -6.00 1.92
CA GLU A 242 -19.50 -7.41 2.09
C GLU A 242 -19.28 -8.07 0.72
N TYR A 243 -20.20 -7.84 -0.22
CA TYR A 243 -20.09 -8.37 -1.58
C TYR A 243 -18.86 -7.86 -2.34
N MET A 244 -18.63 -6.55 -2.33
CA MET A 244 -17.47 -5.94 -3.00
C MET A 244 -16.14 -6.41 -2.38
N SER A 245 -16.10 -6.59 -1.06
CA SER A 245 -14.93 -7.11 -0.36
C SER A 245 -14.58 -8.56 -0.77
N LEU A 246 -15.57 -9.36 -1.18
CA LEU A 246 -15.38 -10.69 -1.75
C LEU A 246 -14.94 -10.61 -3.22
N LEU A 247 -15.55 -9.72 -4.01
CA LEU A 247 -15.18 -9.54 -5.43
C LEU A 247 -13.74 -9.09 -5.63
N ILE A 248 -13.20 -8.24 -4.74
CA ILE A 248 -11.79 -7.79 -4.80
C ILE A 248 -10.82 -8.95 -4.58
N GLN A 249 -11.25 -10.01 -3.91
CA GLN A 249 -10.45 -11.22 -3.70
C GLN A 249 -10.56 -12.21 -4.87
N CYS A 250 -11.45 -11.96 -5.83
CA CYS A 250 -11.50 -12.76 -7.05
C CYS A 250 -10.35 -12.38 -7.99
N PRO A 251 -9.84 -13.32 -8.80
CA PRO A 251 -8.84 -13.03 -9.82
C PRO A 251 -9.32 -11.99 -10.82
N LYS A 252 -8.40 -11.22 -11.41
CA LYS A 252 -8.76 -10.23 -12.45
C LYS A 252 -9.46 -10.90 -13.64
N SER A 253 -9.02 -12.11 -13.99
CA SER A 253 -9.63 -12.92 -15.05
C SER A 253 -11.11 -13.24 -14.79
N TYR A 254 -11.54 -13.37 -13.53
CA TYR A 254 -12.96 -13.56 -13.21
C TYR A 254 -13.80 -12.29 -13.48
N LEU A 255 -13.22 -11.11 -13.22
CA LEU A 255 -13.86 -9.82 -13.52
C LEU A 255 -13.89 -9.54 -15.03
N GLU A 256 -12.81 -9.85 -15.75
CA GLU A 256 -12.68 -9.70 -17.20
C GLU A 256 -13.64 -10.62 -17.95
N ASN A 257 -13.78 -11.89 -17.52
CA ASN A 257 -14.70 -12.88 -18.09
C ASN A 257 -16.19 -12.62 -17.78
N HIS A 258 -16.57 -11.35 -17.63
CA HIS A 258 -17.97 -10.94 -17.48
C HIS A 258 -18.67 -10.87 -18.84
N ARG A 259 -19.97 -11.20 -18.86
CA ARG A 259 -20.81 -11.23 -20.07
C ARG A 259 -20.80 -9.89 -20.83
N THR A 260 -20.85 -8.76 -20.13
CA THR A 260 -20.82 -7.42 -20.76
C THR A 260 -19.50 -7.12 -21.47
N ASN A 261 -18.37 -7.60 -20.92
CA ASN A 261 -17.06 -7.39 -21.51
C ASN A 261 -16.86 -8.31 -22.72
N LEU A 262 -17.19 -9.60 -22.57
CA LEU A 262 -17.06 -10.59 -23.64
C LEU A 262 -17.96 -10.25 -24.84
N TYR A 263 -19.21 -9.87 -24.62
CA TYR A 263 -20.11 -9.55 -25.74
C TYR A 263 -19.69 -8.27 -26.46
N ALA A 264 -19.16 -7.27 -25.74
CA ALA A 264 -18.58 -6.09 -26.36
C ALA A 264 -17.34 -6.42 -27.17
N GLU A 265 -16.44 -7.25 -26.64
CA GLU A 265 -15.24 -7.74 -27.35
C GLU A 265 -15.63 -8.48 -28.64
N TRP A 266 -16.58 -9.41 -28.56
CA TRP A 266 -17.04 -10.17 -29.71
C TRP A 266 -17.76 -9.30 -30.74
N ALA A 267 -18.58 -8.34 -30.31
CA ALA A 267 -19.22 -7.39 -31.20
C ALA A 267 -18.21 -6.49 -31.93
N ASN A 268 -17.17 -6.01 -31.24
CA ASN A 268 -16.08 -5.25 -31.86
C ASN A 268 -15.34 -6.09 -32.91
N TYR A 269 -15.00 -7.34 -32.57
CA TYR A 269 -14.33 -8.27 -33.49
C TYR A 269 -15.16 -8.52 -34.76
N LEU A 270 -16.49 -8.64 -34.65
CA LEU A 270 -17.40 -8.80 -35.80
C LEU A 270 -17.43 -7.56 -36.71
N LEU A 271 -17.38 -6.36 -36.12
CA LEU A 271 -17.40 -5.09 -36.85
C LEU A 271 -16.07 -4.82 -37.60
N GLU A 272 -14.94 -5.27 -37.03
CA GLU A 272 -13.62 -5.14 -37.64
C GLU A 272 -13.42 -6.08 -38.83
N THR A 273 -13.82 -7.35 -38.68
CA THR A 273 -13.55 -8.40 -39.67
C THR A 273 -14.56 -8.47 -40.81
N LYS A 274 -15.85 -8.22 -40.55
CA LYS A 274 -16.93 -8.17 -41.57
C LYS A 274 -17.04 -9.41 -42.48
N THR A 275 -16.76 -10.61 -41.95
CA THR A 275 -16.83 -11.88 -42.70
C THR A 275 -17.73 -12.89 -42.00
N THR A 276 -18.27 -13.85 -42.77
CA THR A 276 -19.03 -14.99 -42.23
C THR A 276 -18.14 -15.92 -41.39
N GLY A 277 -16.87 -16.08 -41.76
CA GLY A 277 -15.90 -16.85 -40.96
C GLY A 277 -15.68 -16.28 -39.56
N ALA A 278 -15.70 -14.95 -39.39
CA ALA A 278 -15.63 -14.33 -38.08
C ALA A 278 -16.91 -14.58 -37.25
N CYS A 279 -18.08 -14.63 -37.89
CA CYS A 279 -19.32 -15.02 -37.22
C CYS A 279 -19.26 -16.45 -36.68
N ASP A 280 -18.68 -17.40 -37.43
CA ASP A 280 -18.54 -18.79 -36.98
C ASP A 280 -17.57 -18.90 -35.78
N ILE A 281 -16.45 -18.16 -35.80
CA ILE A 281 -15.52 -18.10 -34.65
C ILE A 281 -16.22 -17.56 -33.40
N VAL A 282 -16.98 -16.47 -33.54
CA VAL A 282 -17.72 -15.88 -32.41
C VAL A 282 -18.84 -16.81 -31.93
N PHE A 283 -19.51 -17.52 -32.84
CA PHE A 283 -20.51 -18.50 -32.48
C PHE A 283 -19.92 -19.64 -31.62
N GLU A 284 -18.76 -20.17 -31.99
CA GLU A 284 -18.04 -21.16 -31.17
C GLU A 284 -17.61 -20.58 -29.81
N LYS A 285 -17.16 -19.31 -29.76
CA LYS A 285 -16.88 -18.64 -28.47
C LYS A 285 -18.12 -18.52 -27.59
N ILE A 286 -19.26 -18.10 -28.14
CA ILE A 286 -20.55 -18.03 -27.42
C ILE A 286 -20.93 -19.42 -26.89
N ARG A 287 -20.85 -20.44 -27.75
CA ARG A 287 -21.17 -21.82 -27.41
C ARG A 287 -20.29 -22.32 -26.26
N SER A 288 -18.98 -22.16 -26.37
CA SER A 288 -18.04 -22.59 -25.33
C SER A 288 -18.28 -21.88 -24.00
N PHE A 289 -18.56 -20.57 -24.00
CA PHE A 289 -18.88 -19.81 -22.79
C PHE A 289 -20.14 -20.31 -22.08
N LEU A 290 -21.18 -20.68 -22.84
CA LEU A 290 -22.42 -21.22 -22.29
C LEU A 290 -22.26 -22.68 -21.83
N GLU A 291 -21.46 -23.49 -22.53
CA GLU A 291 -21.20 -24.92 -22.21
C GLU A 291 -20.23 -25.12 -21.02
N ILE A 292 -19.17 -24.31 -20.89
CA ILE A 292 -18.16 -24.43 -19.81
C ILE A 292 -18.80 -24.31 -18.42
N LYS A 293 -19.83 -23.46 -18.27
CA LYS A 293 -20.57 -23.29 -17.01
C LYS A 293 -21.49 -24.45 -16.66
N SER A 294 -21.63 -25.45 -17.53
CA SER A 294 -22.49 -26.62 -17.34
C SER A 294 -21.73 -27.94 -17.10
N GLN A 295 -20.40 -27.93 -17.26
CA GLN A 295 -19.57 -29.11 -17.05
C GLN A 295 -19.20 -29.29 -15.57
N ASN A 296 -19.52 -30.45 -15.01
CA ASN A 296 -19.16 -30.81 -13.64
C ASN A 296 -17.66 -31.09 -13.55
N ASN A 297 -16.89 -30.15 -12.98
CA ASN A 297 -15.46 -30.35 -12.72
C ASN A 297 -15.26 -30.93 -11.32
N PRO A 298 -14.87 -32.21 -11.18
CA PRO A 298 -14.75 -32.86 -9.86
C PRO A 298 -13.68 -32.22 -8.98
N HIS A 299 -12.70 -31.52 -9.57
CA HIS A 299 -11.67 -30.81 -8.81
C HIS A 299 -12.25 -29.62 -8.02
N ILE A 300 -13.13 -28.83 -8.65
CA ILE A 300 -13.79 -27.68 -8.01
C ILE A 300 -14.58 -28.16 -6.79
N LEU A 301 -15.34 -29.25 -6.94
CA LEU A 301 -16.10 -29.83 -5.84
C LEU A 301 -15.18 -30.33 -4.71
N LYS A 302 -14.07 -31.00 -5.07
CA LYS A 302 -13.09 -31.48 -4.09
C LYS A 302 -12.49 -30.32 -3.28
N VAL A 303 -12.14 -29.21 -3.92
CA VAL A 303 -11.62 -28.02 -3.24
C VAL A 303 -12.65 -27.45 -2.26
N ALA A 304 -13.89 -27.25 -2.72
CA ALA A 304 -14.97 -26.74 -1.87
C ALA A 304 -15.22 -27.62 -0.63
N LEU A 305 -15.32 -28.95 -0.80
CA LEU A 305 -15.54 -29.88 0.30
C LEU A 305 -14.33 -29.95 1.26
N THR A 306 -13.11 -29.88 0.73
CA THR A 306 -11.89 -29.89 1.56
C THR A 306 -11.83 -28.64 2.44
N LEU A 307 -12.07 -27.46 1.86
CA LEU A 307 -12.09 -26.21 2.60
C LEU A 307 -13.22 -26.17 3.64
N ASP A 308 -14.42 -26.64 3.29
CA ASP A 308 -15.56 -26.74 4.21
C ASP A 308 -15.27 -27.69 5.38
N THR A 309 -14.58 -28.80 5.13
CA THR A 309 -14.13 -29.72 6.19
C THR A 309 -13.16 -29.01 7.15
N PHE A 310 -12.12 -28.36 6.62
CA PHE A 310 -11.16 -27.61 7.44
C PHE A 310 -11.82 -26.48 8.23
N TYR A 311 -12.78 -25.77 7.63
CA TYR A 311 -13.54 -24.73 8.30
C TYR A 311 -14.37 -25.29 9.47
N LYS A 312 -15.09 -26.39 9.25
CA LYS A 312 -15.89 -27.05 10.30
C LYS A 312 -15.03 -27.58 11.44
N ASP A 313 -13.91 -28.22 11.12
CA ASP A 313 -12.96 -28.74 12.12
C ASP A 313 -12.38 -27.60 12.97
N THR A 314 -12.01 -26.48 12.33
CA THR A 314 -11.52 -25.28 13.02
C THR A 314 -12.61 -24.66 13.89
N LEU A 315 -13.85 -24.56 13.39
CA LEU A 315 -14.97 -23.98 14.14
C LEU A 315 -15.34 -24.82 15.36
N LEU A 316 -15.26 -26.15 15.27
CA LEU A 316 -15.44 -27.05 16.42
C LEU A 316 -14.41 -26.79 17.51
N GLN A 317 -13.14 -26.58 17.14
CA GLN A 317 -12.09 -26.23 18.10
C GLN A 317 -12.31 -24.84 18.72
N VAL A 318 -12.73 -23.85 17.93
CA VAL A 318 -13.07 -22.50 18.43
C VAL A 318 -14.20 -22.59 19.46
N ASN A 319 -15.28 -23.30 19.16
CA ASN A 319 -16.42 -23.44 20.07
C ASN A 319 -15.99 -24.14 21.37
N LYS A 320 -15.20 -25.22 21.28
CA LYS A 320 -14.68 -25.93 22.45
C LYS A 320 -13.86 -25.02 23.38
N LEU A 321 -12.93 -24.23 22.82
CA LEU A 321 -12.11 -23.30 23.61
C LEU A 321 -12.92 -22.12 24.14
N PHE A 322 -13.95 -21.67 23.41
CA PHE A 322 -14.85 -20.62 23.87
C PHE A 322 -15.66 -21.08 25.09
N ASP A 323 -16.19 -22.31 25.05
CA ASP A 323 -16.88 -22.93 26.18
C ASP A 323 -15.93 -23.11 27.38
N GLU A 324 -14.70 -23.59 27.15
CA GLU A 324 -13.68 -23.71 28.18
C GLU A 324 -13.39 -22.35 28.85
N LEU A 325 -13.16 -21.30 28.06
CA LEU A 325 -12.94 -19.94 28.56
C LEU A 325 -14.15 -19.40 29.34
N ALA A 326 -15.38 -19.69 28.88
CA ALA A 326 -16.59 -19.30 29.59
C ALA A 326 -16.72 -20.03 30.95
N THR A 327 -16.34 -21.30 31.03
CA THR A 327 -16.33 -22.05 32.31
C THR A 327 -15.28 -21.52 33.29
N ILE A 328 -14.13 -21.07 32.80
CA ILE A 328 -13.08 -20.47 33.65
C ILE A 328 -13.54 -19.10 34.16
N ARG A 329 -14.06 -18.23 33.28
CA ARG A 329 -14.50 -16.87 33.65
C ARG A 329 -15.71 -16.85 34.60
N THR A 330 -16.55 -17.89 34.56
CA THR A 330 -17.68 -18.03 35.51
C THR A 330 -17.21 -18.49 36.89
N LYS A 331 -16.20 -19.37 36.97
CA LYS A 331 -15.60 -19.80 38.24
C LYS A 331 -14.72 -18.71 38.87
N ASP A 332 -13.87 -18.09 38.06
CA ASP A 332 -12.85 -17.13 38.46
C ASP A 332 -12.92 -15.86 37.58
N PRO A 333 -13.73 -14.84 37.94
CA PRO A 333 -13.87 -13.63 37.12
C PRO A 333 -12.58 -12.79 37.11
N PRO A 334 -12.24 -12.12 35.98
CA PRO A 334 -10.95 -11.47 35.77
C PRO A 334 -10.65 -10.37 36.81
N THR A 335 -11.65 -9.57 37.16
CA THR A 335 -11.51 -8.52 38.17
C THR A 335 -11.22 -9.06 39.58
N THR A 336 -11.70 -10.27 39.89
CA THR A 336 -11.40 -10.94 41.16
C THR A 336 -9.98 -11.51 41.15
N LEU A 337 -9.54 -12.12 40.05
CA LEU A 337 -8.19 -12.64 39.91
C LEU A 337 -7.12 -11.54 39.99
N GLU A 338 -7.34 -10.40 39.32
CA GLU A 338 -6.44 -9.25 39.39
C GLU A 338 -6.34 -8.68 40.81
N LYS A 339 -7.48 -8.60 41.53
CA LYS A 339 -7.48 -8.20 42.94
C LYS A 339 -6.76 -9.21 43.83
N LEU A 340 -6.93 -10.52 43.60
CA LEU A 340 -6.23 -11.57 44.36
C LEU A 340 -4.72 -11.46 44.18
N TYR A 341 -4.25 -11.26 42.94
CA TYR A 341 -2.83 -11.08 42.65
C TYR A 341 -2.27 -9.75 43.20
N GLY A 342 -3.03 -8.66 43.08
CA GLY A 342 -2.68 -7.37 43.69
C GLY A 342 -2.57 -7.47 45.22
N ASN A 343 -3.51 -8.14 45.87
CA ASN A 343 -3.48 -8.41 47.31
C ASN A 343 -2.27 -9.29 47.69
N ALA A 344 -1.94 -10.31 46.90
CA ALA A 344 -0.76 -11.14 47.15
C ALA A 344 0.53 -10.32 47.11
N LYS A 345 0.68 -9.38 46.16
CA LYS A 345 1.82 -8.45 46.12
C LYS A 345 1.85 -7.50 47.31
N LEU A 346 0.70 -6.93 47.69
CA LEU A 346 0.62 -6.05 48.87
C LEU A 346 0.99 -6.79 50.16
N ASN A 347 0.60 -8.06 50.28
CA ASN A 347 0.97 -8.89 51.44
C ASN A 347 2.49 -9.11 51.52
N ILE A 348 3.17 -9.30 50.38
CA ILE A 348 4.64 -9.39 50.34
C ILE A 348 5.29 -8.07 50.76
N VAL A 349 4.79 -6.93 50.26
CA VAL A 349 5.31 -5.60 50.66
C VAL A 349 5.09 -5.34 52.15
N SER A 350 3.90 -5.68 52.68
CA SER A 350 3.59 -5.58 54.11
C SER A 350 4.53 -6.44 54.95
N PHE A 351 4.76 -7.69 54.54
CA PHE A 351 5.69 -8.61 55.20
C PHE A 351 7.13 -8.06 55.25
N LEU A 352 7.62 -7.50 54.14
CA LEU A 352 8.95 -6.88 54.06
C LEU A 352 9.10 -5.69 55.02
N SER A 353 8.02 -4.97 55.33
CA SER A 353 8.04 -3.82 56.23
C SER A 353 7.90 -4.15 57.73
N GLN A 354 7.37 -5.33 58.07
CA GLN A 354 6.92 -5.65 59.44
C GLN A 354 7.85 -6.63 60.18
N GLU A 355 8.52 -7.55 59.49
CA GLU A 355 9.29 -8.62 60.14
C GLU A 355 10.82 -8.45 60.01
N LYS A 356 11.55 -8.67 61.11
CA LYS A 356 13.02 -8.68 61.10
C LYS A 356 13.53 -9.96 60.42
N GLY A 357 14.38 -9.82 59.41
CA GLY A 357 14.86 -10.93 58.58
C GLY A 357 13.95 -11.30 57.42
N ALA A 358 12.86 -10.54 57.18
CA ALA A 358 11.92 -10.76 56.07
C ALA A 358 12.57 -10.71 54.69
N GLU A 359 13.47 -9.74 54.45
CA GLU A 359 14.18 -9.62 53.17
C GLU A 359 15.03 -10.87 52.88
N SER A 360 15.82 -11.30 53.88
CA SER A 360 16.69 -12.47 53.77
C SER A 360 15.89 -13.76 53.60
N ALA A 361 14.78 -13.92 54.33
CA ALA A 361 13.88 -15.05 54.20
C ALA A 361 13.19 -15.11 52.83
N LEU A 362 12.72 -13.96 52.32
CA LEU A 362 12.09 -13.89 50.99
C LEU A 362 13.10 -14.18 49.87
N LYS A 363 14.31 -13.60 49.93
CA LYS A 363 15.41 -13.92 48.98
C LYS A 363 15.71 -15.41 48.96
N PHE A 364 15.81 -16.04 50.13
CA PHE A 364 16.04 -17.47 50.25
C PHE A 364 14.89 -18.29 49.63
N VAL A 365 13.63 -18.01 49.98
CA VAL A 365 12.46 -18.70 49.43
C VAL A 365 12.37 -18.55 47.90
N LEU A 366 12.60 -17.34 47.36
CA LEU A 366 12.59 -17.09 45.92
C LEU A 366 13.72 -17.85 45.20
N SER A 367 14.89 -17.99 45.82
CA SER A 367 15.96 -18.83 45.26
C SER A 367 15.58 -20.32 45.19
N GLY A 368 14.79 -20.81 46.16
CA GLY A 368 14.19 -22.15 46.13
C GLY A 368 13.13 -22.30 45.04
N ALA A 369 12.29 -21.28 44.83
CA ALA A 369 11.33 -21.25 43.73
C ALA A 369 12.03 -21.27 42.37
N LEU A 370 13.10 -20.50 42.19
CA LEU A 370 13.96 -20.52 41.00
C LEU A 370 14.62 -21.87 40.79
N LEU A 371 15.08 -22.55 41.84
CA LEU A 371 15.70 -23.87 41.77
C LEU A 371 14.74 -24.91 41.16
N ILE A 372 13.52 -25.00 41.70
CA ILE A 372 12.48 -25.92 41.22
C ILE A 372 12.08 -25.58 39.78
N LEU A 373 11.93 -24.29 39.48
CA LEU A 373 11.60 -23.84 38.13
C LEU A 373 12.70 -24.21 37.14
N ASN A 374 13.96 -23.98 37.49
CA ASN A 374 15.11 -24.24 36.64
C ASN A 374 15.27 -25.73 36.32
N ARG A 375 15.00 -26.60 37.29
CA ARG A 375 14.98 -28.06 37.08
C ARG A 375 13.95 -28.48 36.03
N THR A 376 12.72 -27.97 36.14
CA THR A 376 11.67 -28.23 35.16
C THR A 376 12.05 -27.68 33.79
N PHE A 377 12.59 -26.46 33.76
CA PHE A 377 12.98 -25.78 32.53
C PHE A 377 14.13 -26.50 31.79
N LEU A 378 15.15 -26.95 32.53
CA LEU A 378 16.24 -27.78 32.00
C LEU A 378 15.71 -29.10 31.42
N THR A 379 14.72 -29.73 32.06
CA THR A 379 14.10 -30.96 31.56
C THR A 379 13.42 -30.74 30.20
N LEU A 380 12.72 -29.61 30.04
CA LEU A 380 12.08 -29.23 28.78
C LEU A 380 13.13 -28.93 27.69
N GLU A 381 14.19 -28.19 28.01
CA GLU A 381 15.24 -27.88 27.04
C GLU A 381 16.06 -29.11 26.64
N ILE A 382 16.33 -30.04 27.56
CA ILE A 382 16.97 -31.33 27.23
C ILE A 382 16.07 -32.17 26.33
N ALA A 383 14.75 -32.20 26.59
CA ALA A 383 13.80 -32.88 25.72
C ALA A 383 13.80 -32.26 24.31
N ALA A 384 13.79 -30.93 24.21
CA ALA A 384 13.87 -30.22 22.94
C ALA A 384 15.18 -30.50 22.19
N HIS A 385 16.33 -30.52 22.89
CA HIS A 385 17.63 -30.87 22.31
C HIS A 385 17.63 -32.30 21.73
N ARG A 386 17.08 -33.27 22.47
CA ARG A 386 17.01 -34.68 22.05
C ARG A 386 16.10 -34.91 20.84
N SER A 387 15.08 -34.06 20.65
CA SER A 387 14.17 -34.17 19.50
C SER A 387 14.81 -33.80 18.17
N GLY A 388 15.87 -32.99 18.16
CA GLY A 388 16.56 -32.58 16.92
C GLY A 388 15.59 -32.05 15.86
N ASP A 389 15.65 -32.63 14.65
CA ASP A 389 14.79 -32.24 13.52
C ASP A 389 13.29 -32.52 13.73
N TRP A 390 12.93 -33.36 14.71
CA TRP A 390 11.53 -33.65 15.07
C TRP A 390 10.93 -32.64 16.04
N LEU A 391 11.69 -31.61 16.44
CA LEU A 391 11.26 -30.59 17.40
C LEU A 391 9.97 -29.87 16.98
N ILE A 392 9.72 -29.72 15.67
CA ILE A 392 8.46 -29.12 15.16
C ILE A 392 7.22 -29.85 15.67
N LYS A 393 7.29 -31.18 15.80
CA LYS A 393 6.16 -32.04 16.22
C LYS A 393 6.15 -32.30 17.72
N LEU A 394 7.08 -31.73 18.48
CA LEU A 394 7.10 -31.90 19.92
C LEU A 394 5.92 -31.14 20.54
N THR A 395 4.97 -31.89 21.10
CA THR A 395 3.82 -31.36 21.82
C THR A 395 3.87 -31.75 23.28
N SER A 396 3.35 -30.87 24.13
CA SER A 396 3.16 -31.12 25.56
C SER A 396 2.10 -32.20 25.79
N ARG A 397 1.97 -32.64 27.05
CA ARG A 397 0.91 -33.57 27.47
C ARG A 397 -0.50 -33.03 27.17
N ASP A 398 -0.65 -31.70 27.17
CA ASP A 398 -1.91 -31.01 26.92
C ASP A 398 -2.14 -30.68 25.43
N GLY A 399 -1.23 -31.14 24.55
CA GLY A 399 -1.31 -30.97 23.10
C GLY A 399 -0.70 -29.68 22.57
N ASP A 400 -0.05 -28.89 23.43
CA ASP A 400 0.50 -27.59 23.07
C ASP A 400 1.87 -27.68 22.43
N TRP A 401 2.20 -26.73 21.57
CA TRP A 401 3.50 -26.73 20.93
C TRP A 401 4.59 -26.43 21.98
N PHE A 402 5.75 -27.10 21.88
CA PHE A 402 6.80 -27.00 22.91
C PHE A 402 7.24 -25.56 23.24
N LEU A 403 7.13 -24.63 22.28
CA LEU A 403 7.44 -23.21 22.48
C LEU A 403 6.54 -22.57 23.54
N ASP A 404 5.26 -22.94 23.61
CA ASP A 404 4.30 -22.38 24.56
C ASP A 404 4.70 -22.71 26.00
N ASP A 405 5.21 -23.93 26.21
CA ASP A 405 5.72 -24.38 27.49
C ASP A 405 7.03 -23.67 27.86
N LEU A 406 7.96 -23.52 26.91
CA LEU A 406 9.21 -22.79 27.15
C LEU A 406 8.95 -21.31 27.47
N LEU A 407 8.02 -20.68 26.73
CA LEU A 407 7.60 -19.31 26.96
C LEU A 407 7.01 -19.15 28.37
N LEU A 408 6.08 -20.04 28.77
CA LEU A 408 5.45 -19.99 30.09
C LEU A 408 6.48 -20.11 31.22
N HIS A 409 7.43 -21.03 31.11
CA HIS A 409 8.46 -21.22 32.13
C HIS A 409 9.47 -20.06 32.17
N SER A 410 9.83 -19.49 31.01
CA SER A 410 10.66 -18.28 30.96
C SER A 410 9.93 -17.07 31.59
N MET A 411 8.62 -16.96 31.39
CA MET A 411 7.80 -15.90 31.98
C MET A 411 7.69 -16.05 33.50
N LYS A 412 7.53 -17.29 34.00
CA LYS A 412 7.61 -17.62 35.43
C LYS A 412 8.96 -17.22 36.01
N ALA A 413 10.07 -17.45 35.30
CA ALA A 413 11.41 -17.09 35.77
C ALA A 413 11.55 -15.58 35.93
N VAL A 414 11.07 -14.81 34.94
CA VAL A 414 11.05 -13.34 35.02
C VAL A 414 10.16 -12.84 36.16
N GLU A 415 8.99 -13.44 36.37
CA GLU A 415 8.11 -13.07 37.49
C GLU A 415 8.79 -13.30 38.84
N VAL A 416 9.41 -14.47 39.06
CA VAL A 416 10.11 -14.76 40.32
C VAL A 416 11.29 -13.80 40.53
N VAL A 417 12.09 -13.55 39.48
CA VAL A 417 13.23 -12.63 39.54
C VAL A 417 12.79 -11.18 39.82
N ASN A 418 11.68 -10.72 39.25
CA ASN A 418 11.17 -9.36 39.50
C ASN A 418 10.71 -9.13 40.94
N ASN A 419 10.37 -10.19 41.67
CA ASN A 419 9.95 -10.11 43.06
C ASN A 419 11.13 -10.26 44.05
N VAL A 420 12.37 -10.44 43.57
CA VAL A 420 13.57 -10.47 44.42
C VAL A 420 13.88 -9.05 44.92
N PRO A 421 13.92 -8.80 46.23
CA PRO A 421 14.22 -7.47 46.75
C PRO A 421 15.69 -7.11 46.49
N LEU A 422 15.91 -5.96 45.85
CA LEU A 422 17.24 -5.45 45.50
C LEU A 422 17.68 -4.39 46.54
N LYS A 423 18.92 -4.49 47.04
CA LYS A 423 19.50 -3.46 47.92
C LYS A 423 19.91 -2.25 47.05
N GLN A 424 19.56 -1.04 47.47
CA GLN A 424 19.88 0.19 46.71
C GLN A 424 21.37 0.58 46.78
N ASP A 425 22.13 0.02 47.73
CA ASP A 425 23.47 0.49 48.11
C ASP A 425 24.64 -0.48 47.77
N THR A 426 24.44 -1.53 46.97
CA THR A 426 25.51 -2.51 46.64
C THR A 426 25.85 -2.54 45.15
N ASP A 427 27.14 -2.29 44.86
CA ASP A 427 27.84 -2.28 43.56
C ASP A 427 27.81 -3.59 42.73
N ASP A 428 26.95 -4.58 43.03
CA ASP A 428 26.98 -5.88 42.33
C ASP A 428 26.25 -5.83 40.97
N MET A 429 26.84 -5.06 40.04
CA MET A 429 26.42 -4.93 38.64
C MET A 429 26.21 -6.29 37.96
N ARG A 430 26.90 -7.34 38.43
CA ARG A 430 26.77 -8.72 37.90
C ARG A 430 25.37 -9.29 38.13
N PHE A 431 24.78 -9.08 39.30
CA PHE A 431 23.43 -9.59 39.58
C PHE A 431 22.39 -8.92 38.69
N TYR A 432 22.48 -7.60 38.51
CA TYR A 432 21.63 -6.85 37.58
C TYR A 432 21.79 -7.30 36.12
N GLN A 433 23.02 -7.55 35.67
CA GLN A 433 23.29 -8.06 34.33
C GLN A 433 22.70 -9.48 34.12
N ILE A 434 22.79 -10.37 35.11
CA ILE A 434 22.18 -11.71 35.05
C ILE A 434 20.65 -11.61 34.98
N ILE A 435 20.03 -10.79 35.84
CA ILE A 435 18.59 -10.54 35.82
C ILE A 435 18.14 -10.00 34.46
N ASN A 436 18.86 -9.03 33.91
CA ASN A 436 18.57 -8.48 32.59
C ASN A 436 18.78 -9.53 31.49
N GLY A 437 19.78 -10.40 31.61
CA GLY A 437 19.97 -11.54 30.71
C GLY A 437 18.79 -12.50 30.69
N ILE A 438 18.22 -12.84 31.87
CA ILE A 438 17.00 -13.67 31.97
C ILE A 438 15.82 -12.96 31.30
N LYS A 439 15.67 -11.64 31.50
CA LYS A 439 14.62 -10.84 30.87
C LYS A 439 14.72 -10.79 29.35
N ILE A 440 15.94 -10.62 28.82
CA ILE A 440 16.17 -10.61 27.36
C ILE A 440 15.95 -12.01 26.78
N ALA A 441 16.39 -13.07 27.46
CA ALA A 441 16.14 -14.43 27.01
C ALA A 441 14.62 -14.73 26.94
N HIS A 442 13.84 -14.27 27.91
CA HIS A 442 12.38 -14.28 27.84
C HIS A 442 11.85 -13.43 26.67
N ALA A 443 12.40 -12.24 26.43
CA ALA A 443 12.02 -11.39 25.30
C ALA A 443 12.27 -12.08 23.95
N ILE A 444 13.30 -12.91 23.82
CA ILE A 444 13.57 -13.74 22.64
C ILE A 444 12.50 -14.83 22.49
N TYR A 445 12.21 -15.60 23.55
CA TYR A 445 11.12 -16.59 23.53
C TYR A 445 9.78 -15.96 23.15
N LYS A 446 9.48 -14.78 23.72
CA LYS A 446 8.30 -13.99 23.37
C LYS A 446 8.35 -13.51 21.92
N GLY A 447 9.49 -13.05 21.42
CA GLY A 447 9.67 -12.63 20.03
C GLY A 447 9.44 -13.78 19.04
N LEU A 448 9.89 -14.99 19.36
CA LEU A 448 9.65 -16.20 18.55
C LEU A 448 8.17 -16.59 18.57
N TYR A 449 7.52 -16.48 19.73
CA TYR A 449 6.08 -16.68 19.85
C TYR A 449 5.30 -15.63 19.05
N ASP A 450 5.62 -14.36 19.20
CA ASP A 450 5.03 -13.23 18.48
C ASP A 450 5.23 -13.39 16.96
N LEU A 451 6.38 -13.89 16.51
CA LEU A 451 6.63 -14.22 15.10
C LEU A 451 5.61 -15.24 14.60
N ASN A 452 5.41 -16.36 15.32
CA ASN A 452 4.44 -17.38 14.94
C ASN A 452 3.00 -16.85 15.01
N PHE A 453 2.66 -16.13 16.08
CA PHE A 453 1.33 -15.57 16.30
C PHE A 453 0.95 -14.53 15.23
N ASN A 454 1.80 -13.54 14.98
CA ASN A 454 1.58 -12.50 13.97
C ASN A 454 1.62 -13.07 12.56
N PHE A 455 2.43 -14.11 12.31
CA PHE A 455 2.40 -14.82 11.04
C PHE A 455 1.03 -15.45 10.79
N HIS A 456 0.47 -16.19 11.76
CA HIS A 456 -0.84 -16.82 11.61
C HIS A 456 -1.99 -15.81 11.52
N THR A 457 -1.93 -14.73 12.30
CA THR A 457 -3.06 -13.80 12.44
C THR A 457 -3.07 -12.67 11.42
N ILE A 458 -1.91 -12.29 10.88
CA ILE A 458 -1.76 -11.13 9.99
C ILE A 458 -1.15 -11.53 8.64
N ILE A 459 0.08 -12.07 8.64
CA ILE A 459 0.84 -12.29 7.40
C ILE A 459 0.16 -13.34 6.50
N LEU A 460 -0.24 -14.48 7.07
CA LEU A 460 -0.87 -15.57 6.32
C LEU A 460 -2.22 -15.16 5.70
N PRO A 461 -3.19 -14.60 6.46
CA PRO A 461 -4.47 -14.14 5.88
C PRO A 461 -4.30 -13.07 4.82
N GLU A 462 -3.45 -12.06 5.06
CA GLU A 462 -3.27 -10.94 4.11
C GLU A 462 -2.57 -11.40 2.83
N THR A 463 -1.56 -12.27 2.94
CA THR A 463 -0.89 -12.87 1.77
C THR A 463 -1.88 -13.65 0.91
N MET A 464 -2.69 -14.51 1.53
CA MET A 464 -3.70 -15.30 0.82
C MET A 464 -4.70 -14.40 0.10
N LYS A 465 -5.22 -13.37 0.79
CA LYS A 465 -6.16 -12.41 0.23
C LYS A 465 -5.61 -11.69 -1.01
N LYS A 466 -4.37 -11.22 -0.93
CA LYS A 466 -3.73 -10.42 -2.00
C LYS A 466 -3.28 -11.25 -3.20
N ILE A 467 -2.75 -12.46 -2.97
CA ILE A 467 -2.40 -13.37 -4.06
C ILE A 467 -3.67 -13.85 -4.79
N GLN A 468 -4.74 -14.15 -4.05
CA GLN A 468 -5.99 -14.62 -4.65
C GLN A 468 -6.66 -13.56 -5.54
N GLY A 469 -6.57 -12.28 -5.17
CA GLY A 469 -7.07 -11.14 -5.94
C GLY A 469 -6.10 -10.58 -7.00
N ASP A 470 -5.02 -11.30 -7.33
CA ASP A 470 -3.99 -10.89 -8.29
C ASP A 470 -3.42 -9.46 -8.07
N ASP A 471 -3.10 -9.10 -6.83
CA ASP A 471 -2.47 -7.80 -6.52
C ASP A 471 -1.08 -7.72 -7.17
N GLU A 472 -0.94 -6.81 -8.14
CA GLU A 472 0.28 -6.64 -8.95
C GLU A 472 1.51 -6.32 -8.10
N THR A 473 1.34 -5.56 -7.01
CA THR A 473 2.46 -5.15 -6.17
C THR A 473 3.00 -6.32 -5.36
N VAL A 474 2.12 -7.20 -4.88
CA VAL A 474 2.49 -8.41 -4.13
C VAL A 474 3.13 -9.44 -5.08
N LEU A 475 2.53 -9.69 -6.24
CA LEU A 475 3.07 -10.63 -7.22
C LEU A 475 4.44 -10.16 -7.77
N SER A 476 4.59 -8.86 -8.04
CA SER A 476 5.88 -8.28 -8.42
C SER A 476 6.94 -8.43 -7.32
N MET A 477 6.56 -8.21 -6.06
CA MET A 477 7.46 -8.41 -4.92
C MET A 477 7.92 -9.87 -4.80
N ILE A 478 7.02 -10.84 -4.92
CA ILE A 478 7.37 -12.27 -4.88
C ILE A 478 8.34 -12.62 -6.03
N ASN A 479 8.08 -12.11 -7.23
CA ASN A 479 8.97 -12.33 -8.39
C ASN A 479 10.36 -11.73 -8.18
N LYS A 480 10.44 -10.50 -7.62
CA LYS A 480 11.72 -9.86 -7.27
C LYS A 480 12.47 -10.65 -6.20
N LEU A 481 11.77 -11.16 -5.19
CA LEU A 481 12.35 -12.00 -4.14
C LEU A 481 12.91 -13.31 -4.71
N ASN A 482 12.16 -13.98 -5.59
CA ASN A 482 12.63 -15.17 -6.30
C ASN A 482 13.82 -14.88 -7.20
N ALA A 483 13.88 -13.70 -7.83
CA ALA A 483 15.03 -13.28 -8.64
C ALA A 483 16.31 -13.15 -7.81
N VAL A 484 16.23 -12.66 -6.56
CA VAL A 484 17.39 -12.61 -5.65
C VAL A 484 17.98 -13.99 -5.40
N ILE A 485 17.12 -15.02 -5.30
CA ILE A 485 17.54 -16.41 -5.10
C ILE A 485 18.19 -16.98 -6.35
N ILE A 486 17.56 -16.81 -7.52
CA ILE A 486 18.07 -17.36 -8.79
C ILE A 486 19.44 -16.78 -9.13
N GLN A 487 19.67 -15.50 -8.84
CA GLN A 487 20.93 -14.82 -9.12
C GLN A 487 22.06 -15.13 -8.11
N ALA A 488 21.83 -15.97 -7.09
CA ALA A 488 22.86 -16.35 -6.12
C ALA A 488 23.82 -17.44 -6.65
N ASP A 489 23.53 -18.03 -7.82
CA ASP A 489 24.26 -19.13 -8.50
C ASP A 489 24.34 -20.47 -7.73
N ILE A 490 24.30 -20.43 -6.40
CA ILE A 490 24.28 -21.60 -5.50
C ILE A 490 22.91 -21.64 -4.79
N PRO A 491 22.21 -22.79 -4.76
CA PRO A 491 20.96 -22.93 -4.02
C PRO A 491 21.12 -22.60 -2.52
N LEU A 492 20.18 -21.84 -1.94
CA LEU A 492 20.22 -21.47 -0.52
C LEU A 492 20.37 -22.67 0.44
N PRO A 493 19.68 -23.82 0.26
CA PRO A 493 19.85 -24.98 1.13
C PRO A 493 21.27 -25.55 1.09
N GLU A 494 21.92 -25.48 -0.08
CA GLU A 494 23.29 -25.93 -0.25
C GLU A 494 24.27 -24.97 0.46
N MET A 495 24.06 -23.66 0.33
CA MET A 495 24.83 -22.66 1.07
C MET A 495 24.72 -22.86 2.59
N VAL A 496 23.51 -23.12 3.11
CA VAL A 496 23.30 -23.45 4.53
C VAL A 496 24.08 -24.70 4.91
N THR A 497 23.98 -25.79 4.13
CA THR A 497 24.69 -27.04 4.41
C THR A 497 26.21 -26.85 4.45
N GLN A 498 26.76 -26.03 3.54
CA GLN A 498 28.19 -25.72 3.52
C GLN A 498 28.61 -24.87 4.72
N LEU A 499 27.83 -23.85 5.11
CA LEU A 499 28.09 -23.08 6.33
C LEU A 499 27.96 -23.91 7.61
N GLU A 500 27.04 -24.87 7.65
CA GLU A 500 26.90 -25.79 8.79
C GLU A 500 28.14 -26.70 8.91
N LYS A 501 28.70 -27.20 7.79
CA LYS A 501 29.98 -27.93 7.80
C LYS A 501 31.14 -27.04 8.27
N LEU A 502 31.19 -25.78 7.83
CA LEU A 502 32.18 -24.81 8.28
C LEU A 502 32.07 -24.56 9.78
N LEU A 503 30.85 -24.42 10.31
CA LEU A 503 30.59 -24.28 11.73
C LEU A 503 31.15 -25.49 12.51
N THR A 504 30.91 -26.72 12.03
CA THR A 504 31.51 -27.92 12.62
C THR A 504 33.04 -27.90 12.56
N CYS A 505 33.65 -27.45 11.45
CA CYS A 505 35.11 -27.36 11.33
C CYS A 505 35.70 -26.35 12.33
N VAL A 506 35.04 -25.19 12.51
CA VAL A 506 35.45 -24.17 13.48
C VAL A 506 35.31 -24.68 14.92
N LEU A 507 34.26 -25.46 15.21
CA LEU A 507 34.08 -26.13 16.51
C LEU A 507 35.15 -27.20 16.77
N MET A 508 35.56 -27.92 15.72
CA MET A 508 36.58 -28.99 15.80
C MET A 508 38.02 -28.48 15.64
N HIS A 509 38.22 -27.16 15.53
CA HIS A 509 39.53 -26.52 15.29
C HIS A 509 40.29 -27.07 14.07
N VAL A 510 39.58 -27.40 12.98
CA VAL A 510 40.16 -27.86 11.71
C VAL A 510 40.38 -26.67 10.76
N ASP A 511 41.47 -26.69 9.99
CA ASP A 511 41.81 -25.63 9.03
C ASP A 511 40.73 -25.45 7.95
N VAL A 512 40.40 -24.19 7.67
CA VAL A 512 39.30 -23.79 6.77
C VAL A 512 39.76 -23.84 5.31
N HIS A 513 39.02 -24.54 4.45
CA HIS A 513 39.28 -24.61 3.00
C HIS A 513 38.77 -23.38 2.23
N THR A 514 39.43 -23.03 1.12
CA THR A 514 39.09 -21.92 0.19
C THR A 514 37.67 -21.99 -0.38
N THR A 515 37.06 -23.17 -0.41
CA THR A 515 35.67 -23.37 -0.87
C THR A 515 34.65 -22.59 -0.03
N TYR A 516 34.94 -22.33 1.24
CA TYR A 516 34.03 -21.63 2.15
C TYR A 516 34.04 -20.10 1.98
N ASP A 517 35.15 -19.53 1.50
CA ASP A 517 35.26 -18.09 1.24
C ASP A 517 34.29 -17.66 0.13
N LEU A 518 34.17 -18.47 -0.92
CA LEU A 518 33.22 -18.25 -2.01
C LEU A 518 31.76 -18.24 -1.50
N VAL A 519 31.42 -19.15 -0.59
CA VAL A 519 30.07 -19.21 0.00
C VAL A 519 29.78 -17.96 0.82
N LEU A 520 30.72 -17.52 1.65
CA LEU A 520 30.56 -16.32 2.48
C LEU A 520 30.43 -15.05 1.64
N GLU A 521 31.16 -14.96 0.51
CA GLU A 521 31.01 -13.88 -0.46
C GLU A 521 29.59 -13.88 -1.07
N LYS A 522 29.12 -15.05 -1.53
CA LYS A 522 27.77 -15.20 -2.07
C LYS A 522 26.67 -14.90 -1.05
N VAL A 523 26.83 -15.29 0.22
CA VAL A 523 25.91 -14.91 1.30
C VAL A 523 25.84 -13.39 1.45
N SER A 524 27.00 -12.72 1.41
CA SER A 524 27.08 -11.26 1.55
C SER A 524 26.43 -10.54 0.37
N GLU A 525 26.61 -11.06 -0.84
CA GLU A 525 25.94 -10.58 -2.05
C GLU A 525 24.42 -10.74 -1.97
N THR A 526 23.93 -11.93 -1.60
CA THR A 526 22.50 -12.19 -1.38
C THR A 526 21.93 -11.29 -0.28
N LYS A 527 22.68 -11.06 0.80
CA LYS A 527 22.29 -10.14 1.87
C LYS A 527 22.10 -8.72 1.40
N LYS A 528 23.03 -8.20 0.59
CA LYS A 528 22.93 -6.86 0.01
C LYS A 528 21.69 -6.74 -0.89
N ARG A 529 21.52 -7.67 -1.83
CA ARG A 529 20.38 -7.65 -2.76
C ARG A 529 19.02 -7.79 -2.06
N PHE A 530 18.94 -8.60 -1.01
CA PHE A 530 17.72 -8.71 -0.22
C PHE A 530 17.40 -7.41 0.54
N LEU A 531 18.42 -6.74 1.11
CA LEU A 531 18.23 -5.45 1.78
C LEU A 531 17.79 -4.36 0.79
N ASP A 532 18.28 -4.38 -0.45
CA ASP A 532 17.84 -3.45 -1.51
C ASP A 532 16.34 -3.60 -1.85
N LEU A 533 15.71 -4.73 -1.54
CA LEU A 533 14.26 -4.93 -1.72
C LEU A 533 13.41 -4.35 -0.58
N ILE A 534 14.02 -4.06 0.58
CA ILE A 534 13.31 -3.55 1.75
C ILE A 534 13.30 -2.02 1.68
N PRO A 535 12.11 -1.39 1.60
CA PRO A 535 12.01 0.07 1.49
C PRO A 535 12.46 0.77 2.78
N THR A 536 13.09 1.93 2.62
CA THR A 536 13.32 2.89 3.72
C THR A 536 12.01 3.60 4.09
N GLN A 537 11.84 3.99 5.37
CA GLN A 537 10.56 4.48 5.94
C GLN A 537 9.94 5.73 5.25
N SER A 538 10.62 6.36 4.30
CA SER A 538 10.20 7.58 3.59
C SER A 538 9.40 7.37 2.30
N ASP A 539 9.22 6.13 1.82
CA ASP A 539 8.52 5.83 0.56
C ASP A 539 7.00 5.67 0.74
N SER A 540 6.20 6.03 -0.27
CA SER A 540 4.81 5.55 -0.37
C SER A 540 4.80 4.01 -0.48
N LEU A 541 4.45 3.32 0.59
CA LEU A 541 4.55 1.86 0.69
C LEU A 541 3.40 1.18 -0.06
N SER A 542 3.73 0.38 -1.08
CA SER A 542 2.77 -0.53 -1.73
C SER A 542 2.43 -1.72 -0.83
N HIS A 543 1.32 -2.42 -1.10
CA HIS A 543 0.91 -3.60 -0.33
C HIS A 543 2.01 -4.68 -0.29
N GLY A 544 2.65 -4.97 -1.43
CA GLY A 544 3.78 -5.91 -1.49
C GLY A 544 4.99 -5.50 -0.65
N LYS A 545 5.34 -4.20 -0.66
CA LYS A 545 6.42 -3.64 0.16
C LYS A 545 6.08 -3.72 1.66
N MET A 546 4.86 -3.35 2.06
CA MET A 546 4.40 -3.44 3.46
C MET A 546 4.43 -4.88 3.98
N LEU A 547 3.98 -5.83 3.18
CA LEU A 547 3.93 -7.24 3.55
C LEU A 547 5.32 -7.82 3.78
N LEU A 548 6.26 -7.56 2.86
CA LEU A 548 7.65 -8.01 2.99
C LEU A 548 8.35 -7.34 4.18
N MET A 549 8.15 -6.03 4.37
CA MET A 549 8.73 -5.29 5.48
C MET A 549 8.18 -5.78 6.83
N GLY A 550 6.86 -5.97 6.94
CA GLY A 550 6.22 -6.51 8.14
C GLY A 550 6.71 -7.92 8.46
N PHE A 551 6.81 -8.79 7.46
CA PHE A 551 7.29 -10.15 7.66
C PHE A 551 8.77 -10.18 8.08
N ASN A 552 9.63 -9.42 7.40
CA ASN A 552 11.05 -9.32 7.75
C ASN A 552 11.29 -8.68 9.14
N GLY A 553 10.51 -7.65 9.49
CA GLY A 553 10.63 -6.95 10.77
C GLY A 553 10.43 -7.85 11.99
N LEU A 554 9.57 -8.87 11.88
CA LEU A 554 9.40 -9.87 12.94
C LEU A 554 10.69 -10.65 13.23
N PHE A 555 11.47 -10.97 12.20
CA PHE A 555 12.77 -11.65 12.39
C PHE A 555 13.87 -10.71 12.88
N GLU A 556 13.88 -9.45 12.42
CA GLU A 556 14.88 -8.47 12.83
C GLU A 556 14.79 -8.14 14.32
N LYS A 557 13.58 -8.05 14.86
CA LYS A 557 13.35 -7.89 16.30
C LYS A 557 14.05 -9.00 17.10
N ILE A 558 13.91 -10.25 16.69
CA ILE A 558 14.57 -11.39 17.35
C ILE A 558 16.10 -11.29 17.23
N ASN A 559 16.61 -10.90 16.06
CA ASN A 559 18.05 -10.73 15.83
C ASN A 559 18.66 -9.62 16.71
N GLN A 560 17.91 -8.53 16.96
CA GLN A 560 18.34 -7.48 17.87
C GLN A 560 18.41 -7.99 19.32
N GLU A 561 17.39 -8.72 19.78
CA GLU A 561 17.35 -9.24 21.14
C GLU A 561 18.46 -10.27 21.44
N ILE A 562 18.78 -11.16 20.49
CA ILE A 562 19.90 -12.10 20.68
C ILE A 562 21.26 -11.38 20.72
N ASN A 563 21.44 -10.29 19.96
CA ASN A 563 22.64 -9.47 20.03
C ASN A 563 22.77 -8.77 21.39
N ASN A 564 21.65 -8.26 21.92
CA ASN A 564 21.58 -7.70 23.27
C ASN A 564 21.93 -8.76 24.32
N LEU A 565 21.40 -9.98 24.18
CA LEU A 565 21.69 -11.09 25.11
C LEU A 565 23.18 -11.42 25.15
N VAL A 566 23.81 -11.59 23.97
CA VAL A 566 25.24 -11.91 23.86
C VAL A 566 26.09 -10.78 24.43
N SER A 567 25.72 -9.52 24.20
CA SER A 567 26.45 -8.37 24.76
C SER A 567 26.38 -8.31 26.29
N ILE A 568 25.23 -8.65 26.90
CA ILE A 568 25.07 -8.58 28.35
C ILE A 568 25.68 -9.80 29.04
N LEU A 569 25.38 -11.02 28.57
CA LEU A 569 25.86 -12.25 29.21
C LEU A 569 27.32 -12.57 28.85
N GLY A 570 27.81 -12.14 27.69
CA GLY A 570 29.18 -12.40 27.24
C GLY A 570 30.26 -11.65 28.01
N GLY A 571 29.90 -10.55 28.68
CA GLY A 571 30.80 -9.75 29.53
C GLY A 571 30.81 -10.11 31.00
N LEU A 572 30.10 -11.16 31.43
CA LEU A 572 29.97 -11.53 32.84
C LEU A 572 31.27 -12.15 33.39
N ASP A 573 31.78 -11.60 34.49
CA ASP A 573 32.88 -12.19 35.26
C ASP A 573 32.33 -13.18 36.31
N ILE A 574 32.32 -14.46 35.95
CA ILE A 574 31.73 -15.55 36.75
C ILE A 574 32.86 -16.40 37.36
N PRO A 575 32.84 -16.66 38.68
CA PRO A 575 33.81 -17.54 39.33
C PRO A 575 33.91 -18.90 38.65
N LYS A 576 35.14 -19.38 38.43
CA LYS A 576 35.39 -20.67 37.74
C LYS A 576 34.78 -21.86 38.48
N SER A 577 34.68 -21.79 39.81
CA SER A 577 34.07 -22.81 40.66
C SER A 577 32.60 -23.02 40.34
N TRP A 578 31.84 -21.97 39.99
CA TRP A 578 30.40 -22.07 39.70
C TRP A 578 30.09 -22.91 38.47
N LYS A 579 31.06 -23.08 37.56
CA LYS A 579 30.95 -23.96 36.39
C LYS A 579 30.91 -25.45 36.76
N LYS A 580 31.18 -25.82 38.01
CA LYS A 580 31.16 -27.21 38.52
C LYS A 580 29.77 -27.67 38.98
N LEU A 581 28.82 -26.74 39.09
CA LEU A 581 27.43 -27.05 39.45
C LEU A 581 26.77 -27.93 38.39
N ASP A 582 25.95 -28.88 38.83
CA ASP A 582 25.23 -29.84 37.98
C ASP A 582 24.32 -29.14 36.96
N HIS A 583 23.47 -28.20 37.38
CA HIS A 583 22.58 -27.43 36.51
C HIS A 583 23.37 -26.62 35.46
N VAL A 584 24.53 -26.05 35.81
CA VAL A 584 25.38 -25.31 34.86
C VAL A 584 26.02 -26.26 33.85
N LYS A 585 26.50 -27.43 34.31
CA LYS A 585 27.08 -28.44 33.43
C LYS A 585 26.06 -29.00 32.45
N ASP A 586 24.88 -29.35 32.95
CA ASP A 586 23.82 -29.93 32.13
C ASP A 586 23.28 -28.88 31.14
N ALA A 587 23.18 -27.60 31.53
CA ALA A 587 22.87 -26.49 30.63
C ALA A 587 23.95 -26.28 29.57
N LYS A 588 25.24 -26.32 29.94
CA LYS A 588 26.35 -26.17 28.99
C LYS A 588 26.48 -27.30 27.99
N ASN A 589 26.10 -28.52 28.37
CA ASN A 589 26.10 -29.66 27.46
C ASN A 589 25.15 -29.47 26.28
N ILE A 590 24.06 -28.71 26.46
CA ILE A 590 23.09 -28.41 25.41
C ILE A 590 23.24 -26.98 24.85
N SER A 591 24.12 -26.16 25.43
CA SER A 591 24.25 -24.75 25.10
C SER A 591 25.05 -24.51 23.82
N PRO A 592 24.56 -23.64 22.91
CA PRO A 592 25.30 -23.26 21.72
C PRO A 592 26.44 -22.28 22.06
N HIS A 593 27.52 -22.33 21.27
CA HIS A 593 28.70 -21.48 21.45
C HIS A 593 28.50 -20.03 20.95
N ILE A 594 27.37 -19.40 21.26
CA ILE A 594 26.96 -18.07 20.78
C ILE A 594 27.88 -16.93 21.24
N PHE A 595 28.60 -17.12 22.34
CA PHE A 595 29.54 -16.12 22.88
C PHE A 595 30.87 -16.05 22.12
N ASN A 596 31.16 -17.03 21.25
CA ASN A 596 32.34 -16.99 20.39
C ASN A 596 32.04 -16.14 19.14
N PRO A 597 32.78 -15.04 18.88
CA PRO A 597 32.47 -14.11 17.81
C PRO A 597 32.55 -14.75 16.41
N LYS A 598 33.44 -15.73 16.18
CA LYS A 598 33.54 -16.43 14.90
C LYS A 598 32.33 -17.32 14.64
N ILE A 599 31.90 -18.06 15.67
CA ILE A 599 30.72 -18.92 15.61
C ILE A 599 29.46 -18.08 15.45
N ARG A 600 29.38 -16.95 16.14
CA ARG A 600 28.27 -16.02 16.05
C ARG A 600 28.08 -15.46 14.64
N ALA A 601 29.16 -14.99 14.01
CA ALA A 601 29.09 -14.48 12.63
C ALA A 601 28.58 -15.54 11.64
N LEU A 602 29.00 -16.81 11.80
CA LEU A 602 28.51 -17.91 10.98
C LEU A 602 27.03 -18.22 11.24
N LEU A 603 26.61 -18.22 12.51
CA LEU A 603 25.20 -18.40 12.86
C LEU A 603 24.33 -17.27 12.29
N GLU A 604 24.78 -16.02 12.32
CA GLU A 604 24.07 -14.90 11.69
C GLU A 604 23.90 -15.10 10.18
N SER A 605 24.93 -15.58 9.48
CA SER A 605 24.84 -15.93 8.06
C SER A 605 23.87 -17.09 7.80
N ILE A 606 23.91 -18.16 8.60
CA ILE A 606 23.00 -19.32 8.46
C ILE A 606 21.54 -18.90 8.68
N PHE A 607 21.25 -18.18 9.76
CA PHE A 607 19.89 -17.77 10.08
C PHE A 607 19.36 -16.69 9.15
N PHE A 608 20.24 -15.86 8.56
CA PHE A 608 19.86 -14.99 7.45
C PHE A 608 19.33 -15.78 6.25
N LEU A 609 20.03 -16.85 5.83
CA LEU A 609 19.59 -17.71 4.72
C LEU A 609 18.30 -18.47 5.07
N LYS A 610 18.24 -19.08 6.27
CA LYS A 610 17.04 -19.80 6.74
C LYS A 610 15.81 -18.88 6.81
N ARG A 611 16.00 -17.60 7.15
CA ARG A 611 14.93 -16.60 7.12
C ARG A 611 14.42 -16.38 5.69
N ILE A 612 15.31 -16.17 4.72
CA ILE A 612 14.89 -16.00 3.31
C ILE A 612 14.14 -17.25 2.84
N MET A 613 14.67 -18.44 3.12
CA MET A 613 14.03 -19.72 2.79
C MET A 613 12.62 -19.80 3.39
N ALA A 614 12.46 -19.49 4.68
CA ALA A 614 11.14 -19.51 5.33
C ALA A 614 10.13 -18.56 4.68
N ILE A 615 10.57 -17.36 4.28
CA ILE A 615 9.73 -16.37 3.59
C ILE A 615 9.34 -16.86 2.19
N THR A 616 10.31 -17.37 1.41
CA THR A 616 10.06 -17.80 0.03
C THR A 616 9.26 -19.08 -0.06
N ASP A 617 9.54 -20.06 0.80
CA ASP A 617 8.81 -21.32 0.86
C ASP A 617 7.35 -21.06 1.22
N PHE A 618 7.09 -20.13 2.15
CA PHE A 618 5.73 -19.70 2.46
C PHE A 618 5.02 -19.07 1.25
N PHE A 619 5.64 -18.10 0.57
CA PHE A 619 5.01 -17.47 -0.60
C PHE A 619 4.75 -18.47 -1.73
N ALA A 620 5.63 -19.45 -1.94
CA ALA A 620 5.42 -20.53 -2.89
C ALA A 620 4.20 -21.40 -2.51
N LEU A 621 4.08 -21.82 -1.25
CA LEU A 621 2.92 -22.56 -0.74
C LEU A 621 1.62 -21.76 -0.87
N ALA A 622 1.67 -20.45 -0.62
CA ALA A 622 0.52 -19.57 -0.76
C ALA A 622 0.09 -19.42 -2.25
N GLN A 623 1.04 -19.24 -3.17
CA GLN A 623 0.75 -19.20 -4.61
C GLN A 623 0.13 -20.51 -5.11
N GLU A 624 0.64 -21.66 -4.67
CA GLU A 624 0.07 -22.96 -5.02
C GLU A 624 -1.35 -23.15 -4.46
N MET A 625 -1.59 -22.78 -3.20
CA MET A 625 -2.92 -22.85 -2.60
C MET A 625 -3.93 -21.97 -3.34
N CYS A 626 -3.56 -20.71 -3.64
CA CYS A 626 -4.42 -19.78 -4.38
C CYS A 626 -4.71 -20.29 -5.80
N ALA A 627 -3.71 -20.83 -6.51
CA ALA A 627 -3.91 -21.42 -7.84
C ALA A 627 -4.92 -22.58 -7.83
N ASN A 628 -4.91 -23.42 -6.80
CA ASN A 628 -5.90 -24.50 -6.64
C ASN A 628 -7.30 -23.95 -6.35
N ILE A 629 -7.41 -22.93 -5.51
CA ILE A 629 -8.69 -22.27 -5.20
C ILE A 629 -9.29 -21.62 -6.46
N GLN A 630 -8.44 -21.06 -7.34
CA GLN A 630 -8.83 -20.46 -8.62
C GLN A 630 -9.11 -21.50 -9.72
N GLY A 631 -8.86 -22.79 -9.48
CA GLY A 631 -9.08 -23.87 -10.46
C GLY A 631 -8.07 -23.93 -11.62
N THR A 632 -6.93 -23.24 -11.51
CA THR A 632 -5.90 -23.18 -12.57
C THR A 632 -4.93 -24.36 -12.53
N ARG A 633 -4.76 -25.00 -11.37
CA ARG A 633 -3.90 -26.19 -11.17
C ARG A 633 -4.66 -27.31 -10.44
N GLN A 634 -4.22 -28.55 -10.64
CA GLN A 634 -4.75 -29.75 -9.96
C GLN A 634 -3.75 -30.23 -8.89
N THR A 635 -3.59 -29.47 -7.81
CA THR A 635 -2.69 -29.83 -6.69
C THR A 635 -3.42 -29.84 -5.34
N VAL A 636 -2.70 -29.97 -4.22
CA VAL A 636 -3.26 -30.22 -2.88
C VAL A 636 -3.66 -28.91 -2.18
N ILE A 637 -4.80 -28.91 -1.48
CA ILE A 637 -5.17 -27.83 -0.54
C ILE A 637 -4.42 -28.07 0.78
N TYR A 638 -3.63 -27.10 1.20
CA TYR A 638 -2.77 -27.22 2.38
C TYR A 638 -3.53 -26.93 3.69
N THR A 639 -3.15 -27.61 4.76
CA THR A 639 -3.61 -27.31 6.13
C THR A 639 -2.79 -26.17 6.73
N ASP A 640 -3.31 -25.53 7.79
CA ASP A 640 -2.59 -24.47 8.52
C ASP A 640 -1.24 -24.97 9.06
N GLU A 641 -1.16 -26.23 9.49
CA GLU A 641 0.10 -26.83 9.93
C GLU A 641 1.15 -26.87 8.80
N GLN A 642 0.73 -27.13 7.56
CA GLN A 642 1.61 -27.14 6.40
C GLN A 642 2.02 -25.73 5.98
N LEU A 643 1.09 -24.77 5.99
CA LEU A 643 1.35 -23.37 5.64
C LEU A 643 2.29 -22.69 6.64
N THR A 644 2.27 -23.12 7.89
CA THR A 644 3.05 -22.52 8.99
C THR A 644 4.37 -23.25 9.24
N LYS A 645 4.57 -24.40 8.59
CA LYS A 645 5.77 -25.22 8.68
C LYS A 645 7.07 -24.44 8.43
N PRO A 646 7.20 -23.57 7.40
CA PRO A 646 8.46 -22.85 7.17
C PRO A 646 8.88 -21.97 8.35
N VAL A 647 7.92 -21.27 8.98
CA VAL A 647 8.15 -20.41 10.15
C VAL A 647 8.43 -21.27 11.39
N LYS A 648 7.68 -22.36 11.61
CA LYS A 648 7.93 -23.28 12.73
C LYS A 648 9.29 -23.96 12.64
N GLN A 649 9.75 -24.31 11.43
CA GLN A 649 11.10 -24.85 11.21
C GLN A 649 12.16 -23.81 11.59
N TYR A 650 12.01 -22.56 11.14
CA TYR A 650 12.92 -21.49 11.52
C TYR A 650 13.01 -21.34 13.05
N ILE A 651 11.87 -21.33 13.73
CA ILE A 651 11.81 -21.18 15.20
C ILE A 651 12.48 -22.37 15.91
N ALA A 652 12.18 -23.61 15.48
CA ALA A 652 12.78 -24.81 16.06
C ALA A 652 14.31 -24.82 15.88
N ASP A 653 14.78 -24.48 14.69
CA ASP A 653 16.21 -24.35 14.40
C ASP A 653 16.84 -23.24 15.25
N PHE A 654 16.16 -22.10 15.40
CA PHE A 654 16.65 -20.95 16.17
C PHE A 654 16.83 -21.29 17.65
N ILE A 655 15.82 -21.93 18.26
CA ILE A 655 15.90 -22.34 19.66
C ILE A 655 17.04 -23.35 19.85
N SER A 656 17.06 -24.39 19.02
CA SER A 656 18.05 -25.47 19.14
C SER A 656 19.51 -25.01 18.99
N ARG A 657 19.77 -24.02 18.12
CA ARG A 657 21.14 -23.57 17.81
C ARG A 657 21.54 -22.24 18.44
N GLN A 658 20.63 -21.48 19.07
CA GLN A 658 20.96 -20.19 19.67
C GLN A 658 20.52 -19.98 21.12
N LEU A 659 19.55 -20.74 21.65
CA LEU A 659 18.91 -20.39 22.93
C LEU A 659 18.96 -21.46 24.02
N LEU A 660 18.97 -22.75 23.66
CA LEU A 660 19.02 -23.85 24.64
C LEU A 660 20.22 -23.70 25.58
N GLY A 661 20.04 -24.05 26.85
CA GLY A 661 21.06 -23.99 27.91
C GLY A 661 21.38 -22.58 28.43
N VAL A 662 21.15 -21.51 27.65
CA VAL A 662 21.54 -20.14 28.03
C VAL A 662 20.72 -19.63 29.22
N THR A 663 19.42 -19.85 29.19
CA THR A 663 18.51 -19.35 30.22
C THR A 663 18.64 -20.16 31.53
N PRO A 664 18.68 -21.52 31.52
CA PRO A 664 18.97 -22.28 32.74
C PRO A 664 20.32 -21.96 33.38
N GLU A 665 21.34 -21.70 32.56
CA GLU A 665 22.65 -21.24 33.03
C GLU A 665 22.52 -19.89 33.77
N ALA A 666 21.85 -18.90 33.17
CA ALA A 666 21.64 -17.59 33.79
C ALA A 666 20.82 -17.67 35.10
N ILE A 667 19.76 -18.51 35.15
CA ILE A 667 18.98 -18.72 36.38
C ILE A 667 19.85 -19.33 37.49
N THR A 668 20.74 -20.27 37.14
CA THR A 668 21.65 -20.87 38.13
C THR A 668 22.62 -19.83 38.71
N TYR A 669 23.14 -18.92 37.88
CA TYR A 669 23.97 -17.83 38.36
C TYR A 669 23.19 -16.82 39.21
N ALA A 670 21.92 -16.55 38.88
CA ALA A 670 21.06 -15.72 39.73
C ALA A 670 20.88 -16.32 41.12
N ILE A 671 20.67 -17.65 41.22
CA ILE A 671 20.58 -18.36 42.50
C ILE A 671 21.90 -18.21 43.29
N CYS A 672 23.06 -18.39 42.63
CA CYS A 672 24.36 -18.24 43.27
C CYS A 672 24.59 -16.82 43.82
N CYS A 673 24.24 -15.79 43.02
CA CYS A 673 24.30 -14.40 43.48
C CYS A 673 23.39 -14.15 44.67
N ILE A 674 22.15 -14.65 44.66
CA ILE A 674 21.23 -14.50 45.80
C ILE A 674 21.79 -15.16 47.07
N LEU A 675 22.37 -16.37 46.95
CA LEU A 675 22.99 -17.05 48.09
C LEU A 675 24.23 -16.31 48.61
N GLN A 676 25.03 -15.72 47.73
CA GLN A 676 26.18 -14.90 48.11
C GLN A 676 25.75 -13.59 48.80
N ASP A 677 24.66 -12.98 48.33
CA ASP A 677 24.05 -11.77 48.91
C ASP A 677 23.48 -12.01 50.32
N LEU A 678 23.18 -13.28 50.63
CA LEU A 678 22.80 -13.78 51.96
C LEU A 678 24.02 -14.14 52.84
N HIS A 679 25.23 -13.75 52.44
CA HIS A 679 26.51 -13.98 53.15
C HIS A 679 27.03 -15.42 53.17
N LEU A 680 26.57 -16.29 52.25
CA LEU A 680 27.18 -17.60 52.04
C LEU A 680 28.40 -17.48 51.11
N ASP A 681 29.56 -18.00 51.49
CA ASP A 681 30.70 -18.13 50.57
C ASP A 681 30.47 -19.33 49.61
N VAL A 682 29.69 -19.06 48.56
CA VAL A 682 29.32 -20.04 47.53
C VAL A 682 30.56 -20.64 46.85
N THR A 683 31.62 -19.85 46.64
CA THR A 683 32.83 -20.30 45.94
C THR A 683 33.58 -21.32 46.79
N HIS A 684 33.79 -21.02 48.07
CA HIS A 684 34.46 -21.93 48.99
C HIS A 684 33.68 -23.23 49.20
N GLU A 685 32.36 -23.13 49.31
CA GLU A 685 31.47 -24.28 49.51
C GLU A 685 31.46 -25.26 48.34
N ILE A 686 31.50 -24.73 47.10
CA ILE A 686 31.61 -25.55 45.90
C ILE A 686 32.98 -26.24 45.82
N GLU A 687 34.06 -25.54 46.19
CA GLU A 687 35.42 -26.10 46.15
C GLU A 687 35.65 -27.17 47.22
N GLN A 688 35.09 -27.02 48.42
CA GLN A 688 35.18 -28.03 49.48
C GLN A 688 34.47 -29.33 49.12
N LYS A 689 33.39 -29.29 48.32
CA LYS A 689 32.61 -30.46 47.94
C LYS A 689 33.07 -31.15 46.65
N ASP A 690 34.01 -30.55 45.92
CA ASP A 690 34.56 -31.09 44.67
C ASP A 690 35.60 -32.22 44.92
N ILE A 691 35.21 -33.26 45.67
CA ILE A 691 36.09 -34.40 46.04
C ILE A 691 35.68 -35.69 45.28
N GLY A 692 34.58 -35.66 44.50
CA GLY A 692 34.02 -36.84 43.80
C GLY A 692 34.54 -37.06 42.37
N ALA A 693 34.46 -38.31 41.89
CA ALA A 693 34.95 -38.74 40.57
C ALA A 693 34.26 -38.09 39.35
N GLU A 694 33.08 -37.47 39.52
CA GLU A 694 32.33 -36.79 38.44
C GLU A 694 32.49 -35.24 38.46
N SER A 695 33.18 -34.68 39.47
CA SER A 695 33.34 -33.24 39.70
C SER A 695 32.03 -32.42 39.58
N LYS A 696 30.86 -33.01 39.87
CA LYS A 696 29.54 -32.37 39.82
C LYS A 696 29.08 -32.06 41.25
N VAL A 697 28.76 -30.81 41.53
CA VAL A 697 28.19 -30.38 42.82
C VAL A 697 26.69 -30.13 42.64
N PRO A 698 25.80 -30.87 43.34
CA PRO A 698 24.36 -30.66 43.22
C PRO A 698 23.92 -29.30 43.77
N LEU A 699 23.16 -28.54 42.98
CA LEU A 699 22.65 -27.24 43.41
C LEU A 699 21.67 -27.35 44.59
N ASP A 700 20.88 -28.42 44.68
CA ASP A 700 19.99 -28.72 45.81
C ASP A 700 20.75 -28.86 47.13
N GLU A 701 21.94 -29.47 47.11
CA GLU A 701 22.76 -29.63 48.32
C GLU A 701 23.33 -28.30 48.81
N LEU A 702 23.71 -27.42 47.89
CA LEU A 702 24.16 -26.06 48.21
C LEU A 702 23.03 -25.26 48.86
N TYR A 703 21.82 -25.33 48.28
CA TYR A 703 20.62 -24.69 48.84
C TYR A 703 20.27 -25.23 50.24
N HIS A 704 20.31 -26.54 50.45
CA HIS A 704 20.07 -27.14 51.77
C HIS A 704 21.15 -26.77 52.80
N LYS A 705 22.41 -26.67 52.38
CA LYS A 705 23.48 -26.22 53.29
C LYS A 705 23.31 -24.74 53.65
N ALA A 706 22.93 -23.90 52.68
CA ALA A 706 22.61 -22.49 52.92
C ALA A 706 21.50 -22.33 53.97
N TYR A 707 20.42 -23.11 53.88
CA TYR A 707 19.34 -23.10 54.90
C TYR A 707 19.87 -23.33 56.32
N ASN A 708 20.73 -24.34 56.49
CA ASN A 708 21.26 -24.72 57.80
C ASN A 708 22.24 -23.67 58.36
N VAL A 709 23.02 -23.02 57.51
CA VAL A 709 23.97 -21.96 57.90
C VAL A 709 23.21 -20.68 58.26
N LEU A 710 22.29 -20.23 57.41
CA LEU A 710 21.53 -18.99 57.61
C LEU A 710 20.64 -19.02 58.86
N ILE A 711 20.08 -20.19 59.22
CA ILE A 711 19.36 -20.36 60.49
C ILE A 711 20.30 -20.30 61.70
N LYS A 712 21.50 -20.91 61.61
CA LYS A 712 22.49 -20.89 62.69
C LYS A 712 23.06 -19.49 62.93
N ASP A 713 23.27 -18.74 61.85
CA ASP A 713 23.79 -17.37 61.87
C ASP A 713 22.71 -16.33 62.24
N GLY A 714 21.45 -16.76 62.40
CA GLY A 714 20.34 -15.91 62.83
C GLY A 714 19.84 -14.95 61.76
N ALA A 715 20.11 -15.19 60.47
CA ALA A 715 19.66 -14.34 59.36
C ALA A 715 18.11 -14.32 59.23
N PHE A 716 17.45 -15.41 59.62
CA PHE A 716 16.00 -15.54 59.74
C PHE A 716 15.62 -16.73 60.65
N THR A 717 14.35 -16.81 61.05
CA THR A 717 13.81 -17.97 61.79
C THR A 717 12.99 -18.89 60.88
N ALA A 718 12.81 -20.15 61.27
CA ALA A 718 11.99 -21.11 60.51
C ALA A 718 10.53 -20.64 60.31
N ASN A 719 9.97 -19.88 61.26
CA ASN A 719 8.62 -19.32 61.15
C ASN A 719 8.53 -18.26 60.05
N VAL A 720 9.51 -17.33 59.99
CA VAL A 720 9.57 -16.27 58.98
C VAL A 720 9.75 -16.85 57.58
N VAL A 721 10.55 -17.92 57.44
CA VAL A 721 10.69 -18.65 56.15
C VAL A 721 9.39 -19.34 55.75
N SER A 722 8.68 -19.96 56.69
CA SER A 722 7.38 -20.58 56.44
C SER A 722 6.33 -19.54 55.99
N GLN A 723 6.31 -18.38 56.63
CA GLN A 723 5.46 -17.24 56.23
C GLN A 723 5.83 -16.75 54.82
N ALA A 724 7.11 -16.50 54.54
CA ALA A 724 7.57 -16.11 53.20
C ALA A 724 7.22 -17.16 52.12
N SER A 725 7.36 -18.46 52.42
CA SER A 725 6.99 -19.55 51.52
C SER A 725 5.48 -19.58 51.24
N SER A 726 4.65 -19.32 52.25
CA SER A 726 3.20 -19.21 52.06
C SER A 726 2.81 -18.03 51.17
N LEU A 727 3.50 -16.89 51.31
CA LEU A 727 3.27 -15.70 50.50
C LEU A 727 3.72 -15.91 49.05
N GLU A 728 4.88 -16.53 48.82
CA GLU A 728 5.35 -16.91 47.48
C GLU A 728 4.38 -17.87 46.79
N MET A 729 3.90 -18.89 47.50
CA MET A 729 2.94 -19.86 46.96
C MET A 729 1.60 -19.19 46.62
N ASN A 730 1.12 -18.27 47.45
CA ASN A 730 -0.08 -17.48 47.17
C ASN A 730 0.09 -16.57 45.93
N LEU A 731 1.26 -15.93 45.78
CA LEU A 731 1.57 -15.13 44.60
C LEU A 731 1.62 -15.99 43.35
N LYS A 732 2.32 -17.13 43.40
CA LYS A 732 2.46 -18.08 42.30
C LYS A 732 1.10 -18.62 41.84
N THR A 733 0.27 -19.07 42.77
CA THR A 733 -1.06 -19.61 42.46
C THR A 733 -1.99 -18.55 41.88
N ALA A 734 -1.98 -17.32 42.41
CA ALA A 734 -2.74 -16.21 41.85
C ALA A 734 -2.26 -15.84 40.44
N TRP A 735 -0.94 -15.86 40.20
CA TRP A 735 -0.37 -15.59 38.89
C TRP A 735 -0.70 -16.68 37.87
N ASP A 736 -0.58 -17.96 38.22
CA ASP A 736 -0.91 -19.10 37.35
C ASP A 736 -2.39 -19.02 36.89
N LYS A 737 -3.31 -18.69 37.81
CA LYS A 737 -4.73 -18.47 37.49
C LYS A 737 -4.97 -17.30 36.53
N ILE A 738 -4.11 -16.28 36.52
CA ILE A 738 -4.22 -15.14 35.58
C ILE A 738 -3.70 -15.52 34.18
N GLN A 739 -2.74 -16.44 34.07
CA GLN A 739 -2.15 -16.80 32.77
C GLN A 739 -2.97 -17.83 32.00
N GLU A 740 -3.67 -18.74 32.68
CA GLU A 740 -4.51 -19.77 32.07
C GLU A 740 -5.53 -19.21 31.05
N PRO A 741 -6.40 -18.23 31.40
CA PRO A 741 -7.33 -17.65 30.42
C PRO A 741 -6.62 -16.92 29.28
N LYS A 742 -5.47 -16.25 29.54
CA LYS A 742 -4.68 -15.55 28.50
C LYS A 742 -4.15 -16.52 27.45
N LYS A 743 -3.68 -17.70 27.89
CA LYS A 743 -3.21 -18.76 26.98
C LYS A 743 -4.34 -19.25 26.07
N ILE A 744 -5.54 -19.44 26.61
CA ILE A 744 -6.72 -19.84 25.82
C ILE A 744 -7.14 -18.74 24.85
N GLU A 745 -7.17 -17.47 25.29
CA GLU A 745 -7.50 -16.31 24.46
C GLU A 745 -6.56 -16.16 23.26
N GLN A 746 -5.26 -16.38 23.46
CA GLN A 746 -4.27 -16.36 22.38
C GLN A 746 -4.51 -17.46 21.36
N LYS A 747 -4.75 -18.71 21.80
CA LYS A 747 -5.08 -19.82 20.89
C LYS A 747 -6.40 -19.56 20.15
N LEU A 748 -7.40 -19.02 20.85
CA LEU A 748 -8.68 -18.65 20.28
C LEU A 748 -8.49 -17.63 19.15
N SER A 749 -7.67 -16.60 19.35
CA SER A 749 -7.37 -15.58 18.34
C SER A 749 -6.75 -16.17 17.07
N VAL A 750 -5.81 -17.12 17.22
CA VAL A 750 -5.20 -17.83 16.08
C VAL A 750 -6.26 -18.65 15.32
N LEU A 751 -7.05 -19.48 16.02
CA LEU A 751 -8.07 -20.32 15.39
C LEU A 751 -9.21 -19.51 14.78
N GLN A 752 -9.60 -18.39 15.39
CA GLN A 752 -10.57 -17.46 14.81
C GLN A 752 -10.05 -16.86 13.50
N SER A 753 -8.79 -16.41 13.47
CA SER A 753 -8.18 -15.90 12.23
C SER A 753 -8.15 -16.97 11.13
N SER A 754 -7.79 -18.21 11.46
CA SER A 754 -7.87 -19.34 10.53
C SER A 754 -9.30 -19.60 10.03
N ALA A 755 -10.29 -19.56 10.93
CA ALA A 755 -11.70 -19.74 10.57
C ALA A 755 -12.19 -18.64 9.62
N TYR A 756 -11.88 -17.37 9.91
CA TYR A 756 -12.23 -16.24 9.03
C TYR A 756 -11.57 -16.34 7.66
N ARG A 757 -10.28 -16.70 7.61
CA ARG A 757 -9.56 -16.92 6.34
C ARG A 757 -10.20 -18.03 5.52
N LEU A 758 -10.44 -19.20 6.13
CA LEU A 758 -11.08 -20.33 5.45
C LEU A 758 -12.49 -19.98 4.97
N GLN A 759 -13.27 -19.28 5.78
CA GLN A 759 -14.60 -18.79 5.40
C GLN A 759 -14.54 -17.86 4.19
N SER A 760 -13.59 -16.91 4.16
CA SER A 760 -13.38 -16.01 3.02
C SER A 760 -13.00 -16.79 1.76
N GLN A 761 -12.07 -17.75 1.87
CA GLN A 761 -11.62 -18.59 0.76
C GLN A 761 -12.76 -19.45 0.20
N ILE A 762 -13.59 -20.05 1.07
CA ILE A 762 -14.81 -20.77 0.68
C ILE A 762 -15.77 -19.82 -0.03
N ALA A 763 -15.99 -18.62 0.51
CA ALA A 763 -16.92 -17.66 -0.08
C ALA A 763 -16.50 -17.23 -1.49
N VAL A 764 -15.21 -16.94 -1.70
CA VAL A 764 -14.67 -16.58 -3.02
C VAL A 764 -14.73 -17.76 -3.98
N HIS A 765 -14.35 -18.97 -3.55
CA HIS A 765 -14.43 -20.17 -4.39
C HIS A 765 -15.88 -20.47 -4.81
N ASN A 766 -16.81 -20.38 -3.85
CA ASN A 766 -18.24 -20.55 -4.10
C ASN A 766 -18.80 -19.46 -5.01
N LEU A 767 -18.32 -18.22 -4.89
CA LEU A 767 -18.72 -17.12 -5.78
C LEU A 767 -18.22 -17.39 -7.21
N MET A 768 -16.96 -17.79 -7.40
CA MET A 768 -16.39 -18.04 -8.72
C MET A 768 -17.09 -19.20 -9.46
N PHE A 769 -17.32 -20.32 -8.75
CA PHE A 769 -17.82 -21.56 -9.34
C PHE A 769 -19.24 -21.93 -8.95
N ASN A 770 -20.03 -20.92 -8.58
CA ASN A 770 -21.41 -21.06 -8.14
C ASN A 770 -22.27 -21.97 -9.03
N ASP A 771 -22.15 -21.85 -10.36
CA ASP A 771 -22.98 -22.58 -11.31
C ASP A 771 -22.67 -24.09 -11.30
N VAL A 772 -21.41 -24.46 -11.04
CA VAL A 772 -20.96 -25.85 -10.88
C VAL A 772 -21.40 -26.41 -9.52
N LEU A 773 -21.28 -25.61 -8.47
CA LEU A 773 -21.56 -26.04 -7.10
C LEU A 773 -23.05 -26.14 -6.78
N LEU A 774 -23.91 -25.34 -7.44
CA LEU A 774 -25.37 -25.42 -7.34
C LEU A 774 -25.91 -26.80 -7.74
N LEU A 775 -25.26 -27.50 -8.67
CA LEU A 775 -25.63 -28.86 -9.09
C LEU A 775 -25.50 -29.89 -7.95
N THR A 776 -24.84 -29.51 -6.85
CA THR A 776 -24.56 -30.38 -5.68
C THR A 776 -25.24 -29.93 -4.39
N ASN A 777 -26.21 -29.01 -4.45
CA ASN A 777 -26.96 -28.47 -3.30
C ASN A 777 -26.10 -27.76 -2.22
N LEU A 778 -24.91 -27.27 -2.57
CA LEU A 778 -24.10 -26.45 -1.65
C LEU A 778 -24.69 -25.03 -1.53
N LYS A 779 -24.52 -24.41 -0.34
CA LYS A 779 -25.02 -23.05 -0.08
C LYS A 779 -24.32 -22.04 -0.99
N SER A 780 -25.10 -21.33 -1.81
CA SER A 780 -24.59 -20.30 -2.70
C SER A 780 -24.51 -18.94 -2.00
N VAL A 781 -23.29 -18.38 -1.94
CA VAL A 781 -23.04 -16.99 -1.48
C VAL A 781 -23.69 -16.00 -2.44
N ARG A 782 -23.61 -16.25 -3.75
CA ARG A 782 -24.23 -15.42 -4.79
C ARG A 782 -25.75 -15.37 -4.66
N SER A 783 -26.42 -16.51 -4.53
CA SER A 783 -27.88 -16.56 -4.40
C SER A 783 -28.35 -15.89 -3.13
N LYS A 784 -27.61 -16.02 -2.02
CA LYS A 784 -27.88 -15.30 -0.77
C LYS A 784 -27.81 -13.78 -0.99
N PHE A 785 -26.72 -13.29 -1.58
CA PHE A 785 -26.54 -11.87 -1.91
C PHE A 785 -27.67 -11.35 -2.80
N LEU A 786 -27.99 -12.05 -3.90
CA LEU A 786 -29.04 -11.63 -4.84
C LEU A 786 -30.40 -11.50 -4.15
N LEU A 787 -30.77 -12.45 -3.29
CA LEU A 787 -32.04 -12.45 -2.56
C LEU A 787 -32.09 -11.32 -1.53
N GLU A 788 -31.06 -11.19 -0.69
CA GLU A 788 -30.99 -10.15 0.35
C GLU A 788 -30.98 -8.75 -0.26
N MET A 789 -30.18 -8.54 -1.32
CA MET A 789 -30.07 -7.25 -1.98
C MET A 789 -31.35 -6.84 -2.70
N GLN A 790 -32.03 -7.77 -3.38
CA GLN A 790 -33.33 -7.49 -4.00
C GLN A 790 -34.39 -7.14 -2.95
N THR A 791 -34.42 -7.87 -1.84
CA THR A 791 -35.39 -7.66 -0.76
C THR A 791 -35.19 -6.29 -0.10
N GLU A 792 -33.96 -5.93 0.24
CA GLU A 792 -33.65 -4.65 0.88
C GLU A 792 -33.80 -3.46 -0.09
N LEU A 793 -33.45 -3.61 -1.39
CA LEU A 793 -33.66 -2.54 -2.38
C LEU A 793 -35.14 -2.29 -2.67
N THR A 794 -35.97 -3.33 -2.73
CA THR A 794 -37.41 -3.15 -2.91
C THR A 794 -38.04 -2.48 -1.69
N GLY A 795 -37.64 -2.90 -0.48
CA GLY A 795 -38.02 -2.24 0.77
C GLY A 795 -37.63 -0.75 0.80
N LEU A 796 -36.39 -0.44 0.43
CA LEU A 796 -35.86 0.92 0.39
C LEU A 796 -36.65 1.80 -0.59
N ARG A 797 -37.00 1.31 -1.79
CA ARG A 797 -37.81 2.06 -2.77
C ARG A 797 -39.22 2.37 -2.25
N VAL A 798 -39.84 1.42 -1.55
CA VAL A 798 -41.19 1.61 -0.99
C VAL A 798 -41.16 2.67 0.11
N THR A 799 -40.24 2.55 1.07
CA THR A 799 -40.09 3.51 2.17
C THR A 799 -39.68 4.88 1.65
N TYR A 800 -38.80 4.96 0.64
CA TYR A 800 -38.40 6.21 0.00
C TYR A 800 -39.60 6.94 -0.62
N LYS A 801 -40.45 6.22 -1.36
CA LYS A 801 -41.68 6.79 -1.94
C LYS A 801 -42.64 7.28 -0.85
N GLN A 802 -42.86 6.48 0.19
CA GLN A 802 -43.72 6.86 1.31
C GLN A 802 -43.22 8.13 2.03
N LEU A 803 -41.91 8.28 2.21
CA LEU A 803 -41.34 9.47 2.82
C LEU A 803 -41.57 10.73 1.96
N ILE A 804 -41.43 10.64 0.64
CA ILE A 804 -41.71 11.76 -0.26
C ILE A 804 -43.18 12.17 -0.14
N ASP A 805 -44.10 11.21 -0.23
CA ASP A 805 -45.55 11.45 -0.13
C ASP A 805 -45.93 12.07 1.23
N SER A 806 -45.31 11.64 2.33
CA SER A 806 -45.59 12.18 3.68
C SER A 806 -44.90 13.52 3.94
N LYS A 807 -43.73 13.79 3.33
CA LYS A 807 -43.10 15.13 3.33
C LYS A 807 -43.97 16.17 2.64
N GLU A 808 -44.56 15.84 1.48
CA GLU A 808 -45.49 16.75 0.77
C GLU A 808 -46.76 17.05 1.59
N LYS A 809 -47.26 16.08 2.36
CA LYS A 809 -48.38 16.30 3.28
C LYS A 809 -47.97 17.24 4.42
N GLN A 810 -46.79 17.04 4.99
CA GLN A 810 -46.27 17.87 6.09
C GLN A 810 -45.99 19.31 5.62
N GLU A 811 -45.52 19.51 4.38
CA GLU A 811 -45.31 20.84 3.79
C GLU A 811 -46.61 21.66 3.75
N LYS A 812 -47.74 21.02 3.42
CA LYS A 812 -49.07 21.66 3.48
C LYS A 812 -49.45 22.09 4.91
N LEU A 813 -49.04 21.34 5.93
CA LEU A 813 -49.27 21.69 7.34
C LEU A 813 -48.36 22.84 7.80
N VAL A 814 -47.11 22.82 7.35
CA VAL A 814 -46.14 23.90 7.57
C VAL A 814 -46.63 25.21 6.94
N ASP A 815 -47.17 25.18 5.72
CA ASP A 815 -47.76 26.35 5.06
C ASP A 815 -48.97 26.92 5.82
N LYS A 816 -49.86 26.03 6.32
CA LYS A 816 -50.98 26.44 7.17
C LYS A 816 -50.48 27.13 8.44
N ALA A 817 -49.44 26.60 9.10
CA ALA A 817 -48.83 27.20 10.27
C ALA A 817 -48.18 28.56 9.94
N TYR A 818 -47.48 28.67 8.81
CA TYR A 818 -46.87 29.91 8.35
C TYR A 818 -47.88 31.02 8.07
N GLN A 819 -48.97 30.72 7.36
CA GLN A 819 -50.01 31.71 7.07
C GLN A 819 -50.60 32.29 8.37
N ARG A 820 -50.81 31.43 9.37
CA ARG A 820 -51.35 31.83 10.69
C ARG A 820 -50.39 32.68 11.49
N LEU A 821 -49.12 32.27 11.58
CA LEU A 821 -48.08 33.06 12.25
C LEU A 821 -47.88 34.43 11.55
N ASN A 822 -47.94 34.48 10.22
CA ASN A 822 -47.85 35.73 9.46
C ASN A 822 -49.04 36.67 9.71
N TRP A 823 -50.27 36.16 9.86
CA TRP A 823 -51.41 36.99 10.26
C TRP A 823 -51.26 37.54 11.68
N ALA A 824 -50.73 36.74 12.61
CA ALA A 824 -50.54 37.15 14.00
C ALA A 824 -49.34 38.08 14.24
N LYS A 825 -48.35 38.09 13.32
CA LYS A 825 -47.15 38.94 13.37
C LYS A 825 -47.47 40.43 13.52
N GLY A 826 -48.57 40.90 12.92
CA GLY A 826 -49.00 42.30 13.00
C GLY A 826 -49.63 42.69 14.34
N ALA A 827 -50.07 41.70 15.14
CA ALA A 827 -50.81 41.92 16.38
C ALA A 827 -50.00 41.59 17.65
N ASN A 828 -48.97 40.73 17.55
CA ASN A 828 -48.16 40.30 18.69
C ASN A 828 -46.65 40.25 18.35
N PRO A 829 -45.81 41.10 18.98
CA PRO A 829 -44.36 41.11 18.77
C PRO A 829 -43.66 39.77 19.11
N ASN A 830 -44.16 39.01 20.09
CA ASN A 830 -43.56 37.73 20.51
C ASN A 830 -43.68 36.64 19.42
N VAL A 831 -44.65 36.78 18.51
CA VAL A 831 -44.84 35.86 17.37
C VAL A 831 -43.73 36.02 16.33
N VAL A 832 -43.03 37.16 16.30
CA VAL A 832 -41.91 37.39 15.37
C VAL A 832 -40.74 36.46 15.65
N GLU A 833 -40.39 36.27 16.91
CA GLU A 833 -39.30 35.39 17.34
C GLU A 833 -39.67 33.92 17.12
N ILE A 834 -40.90 33.52 17.47
CA ILE A 834 -41.42 32.17 17.24
C ILE A 834 -41.45 31.85 15.74
N LEU A 835 -41.90 32.78 14.90
CA LEU A 835 -41.90 32.61 13.44
C LEU A 835 -40.46 32.44 12.90
N ALA A 836 -39.49 33.22 13.38
CA ALA A 836 -38.10 33.10 12.95
C ALA A 836 -37.46 31.77 13.39
N ALA A 837 -37.73 31.32 14.61
CA ALA A 837 -37.28 30.03 15.13
C ALA A 837 -37.90 28.87 14.33
N PHE A 838 -39.22 28.91 14.09
CA PHE A 838 -39.93 27.91 13.29
C PHE A 838 -39.40 27.86 11.85
N GLN A 839 -39.16 29.02 11.22
CA GLN A 839 -38.56 29.08 9.88
C GLN A 839 -37.17 28.45 9.82
N THR A 840 -36.36 28.67 10.85
CA THR A 840 -35.01 28.11 10.92
C THR A 840 -35.05 26.60 11.13
N ALA A 841 -35.93 26.12 12.01
CA ALA A 841 -36.12 24.69 12.27
C ALA A 841 -36.62 23.93 11.03
N VAL A 842 -37.63 24.47 10.33
CA VAL A 842 -38.15 23.89 9.07
C VAL A 842 -37.04 23.82 8.02
N LYS A 843 -36.29 24.91 7.80
CA LYS A 843 -35.17 24.94 6.84
C LYS A 843 -34.08 23.92 7.20
N SER A 844 -33.70 23.84 8.48
CA SER A 844 -32.69 22.89 8.96
C SER A 844 -33.12 21.43 8.71
N ARG A 845 -34.38 21.10 9.05
CA ARG A 845 -34.97 19.79 8.78
C ARG A 845 -35.02 19.47 7.29
N ASP A 846 -35.50 20.39 6.45
CA ASP A 846 -35.63 20.17 5.01
C ASP A 846 -34.28 20.00 4.32
N THR A 847 -33.27 20.79 4.69
CA THR A 847 -31.91 20.60 4.16
C THR A 847 -31.35 19.22 4.52
N SER A 848 -31.59 18.78 5.75
CA SER A 848 -31.10 17.48 6.23
C SER A 848 -31.82 16.31 5.55
N LEU A 849 -33.15 16.39 5.38
CA LEU A 849 -33.93 15.42 4.59
C LEU A 849 -33.50 15.40 3.11
N THR A 850 -33.20 16.54 2.50
CA THR A 850 -32.73 16.59 1.10
C THR A 850 -31.35 15.94 0.94
N ILE A 851 -30.46 16.07 1.93
CA ILE A 851 -29.18 15.34 1.93
C ILE A 851 -29.43 13.83 2.04
N GLU A 852 -30.30 13.40 2.95
CA GLU A 852 -30.65 11.97 3.09
C GLU A 852 -31.27 11.40 1.81
N GLN A 853 -32.20 12.13 1.18
CA GLN A 853 -32.80 11.75 -0.11
C GLN A 853 -31.72 11.58 -1.19
N LYS A 854 -30.77 12.51 -1.29
CA LYS A 854 -29.66 12.42 -2.25
C LYS A 854 -28.76 11.21 -1.97
N ILE A 855 -28.50 10.89 -0.71
CA ILE A 855 -27.74 9.68 -0.34
C ILE A 855 -28.50 8.43 -0.78
N VAL A 856 -29.81 8.37 -0.51
CA VAL A 856 -30.66 7.24 -0.89
C VAL A 856 -30.73 7.05 -2.40
N ASP A 857 -30.85 8.13 -3.18
CA ASP A 857 -30.83 8.07 -4.65
C ASP A 857 -29.50 7.50 -5.16
N ASN A 858 -28.37 7.94 -4.59
CA ASN A 858 -27.05 7.44 -4.94
C ASN A 858 -26.88 5.96 -4.56
N VAL A 859 -27.37 5.55 -3.39
CA VAL A 859 -27.35 4.16 -2.92
C VAL A 859 -28.22 3.30 -3.83
N LEU A 860 -29.47 3.70 -4.10
CA LEU A 860 -30.37 2.98 -5.01
C LEU A 860 -29.74 2.80 -6.40
N THR A 861 -29.13 3.85 -6.94
CA THR A 861 -28.46 3.79 -8.25
C THR A 861 -27.27 2.83 -8.22
N SER A 862 -26.37 2.99 -7.24
CA SER A 862 -25.13 2.22 -7.14
C SER A 862 -25.40 0.74 -6.87
N CYS A 863 -26.24 0.46 -5.88
CA CYS A 863 -26.65 -0.89 -5.52
C CYS A 863 -27.43 -1.59 -6.64
N ASN A 864 -28.24 -0.86 -7.41
CA ASN A 864 -28.92 -1.42 -8.59
C ASN A 864 -27.92 -1.78 -9.69
N VAL A 865 -26.90 -0.94 -9.95
CA VAL A 865 -25.82 -1.29 -10.90
C VAL A 865 -25.10 -2.56 -10.46
N ILE A 866 -24.73 -2.68 -9.17
CA ILE A 866 -24.09 -3.89 -8.62
C ILE A 866 -25.00 -5.13 -8.80
N LEU A 867 -26.28 -5.01 -8.43
CA LEU A 867 -27.25 -6.09 -8.54
C LEU A 867 -27.43 -6.54 -10.01
N GLN A 868 -27.59 -5.60 -10.93
CA GLN A 868 -27.74 -5.92 -12.35
C GLN A 868 -26.47 -6.55 -12.92
N HIS A 869 -25.30 -6.04 -12.56
CA HIS A 869 -24.02 -6.62 -12.96
C HIS A 869 -23.92 -8.08 -12.51
N GLU A 870 -24.32 -8.40 -11.28
CA GLU A 870 -24.24 -9.77 -10.79
C GLU A 870 -25.31 -10.71 -11.36
N LEU A 871 -26.52 -10.20 -11.62
CA LEU A 871 -27.56 -10.97 -12.33
C LEU A 871 -27.05 -11.46 -13.69
N LEU A 872 -26.35 -10.59 -14.43
CA LEU A 872 -25.73 -10.90 -15.72
C LEU A 872 -24.60 -11.94 -15.65
N ARG A 873 -24.23 -12.48 -14.48
CA ARG A 873 -23.34 -13.65 -14.38
C ARG A 873 -24.08 -14.98 -14.45
N THR A 874 -25.33 -15.00 -14.02
CA THR A 874 -26.18 -16.20 -13.88
C THR A 874 -26.94 -16.53 -15.16
N ASN A 875 -27.04 -17.81 -15.53
CA ASN A 875 -27.69 -18.23 -16.78
C ASN A 875 -29.20 -18.51 -16.63
N THR A 876 -29.72 -18.61 -15.42
CA THR A 876 -31.09 -19.10 -15.16
C THR A 876 -32.13 -17.98 -15.07
N VAL A 877 -31.71 -16.76 -14.75
CA VAL A 877 -32.61 -15.64 -14.45
C VAL A 877 -33.04 -14.91 -15.74
N ASP A 878 -34.28 -14.44 -15.77
CA ASP A 878 -34.91 -13.84 -16.96
C ASP A 878 -34.18 -12.61 -17.52
N PRO A 879 -33.63 -11.66 -16.71
CA PRO A 879 -32.87 -10.53 -17.24
C PRO A 879 -31.66 -10.95 -18.08
N THR A 880 -30.98 -12.03 -17.69
CA THR A 880 -29.86 -12.57 -18.47
C THR A 880 -30.32 -13.15 -19.79
N LYS A 881 -31.42 -13.91 -19.79
CA LYS A 881 -31.96 -14.50 -21.03
C LYS A 881 -32.40 -13.43 -22.02
N GLU A 882 -33.01 -12.36 -21.54
CA GLU A 882 -33.39 -11.21 -22.38
C GLU A 882 -32.14 -10.48 -22.93
N PHE A 883 -31.08 -10.33 -22.12
CA PHE A 883 -29.81 -9.76 -22.56
C PHE A 883 -29.11 -10.63 -23.61
N ASP A 884 -29.06 -11.94 -23.40
CA ASP A 884 -28.52 -12.92 -24.35
C ASP A 884 -29.30 -12.90 -25.66
N LYS A 885 -30.63 -12.84 -25.59
CA LYS A 885 -31.52 -12.72 -26.75
C LYS A 885 -31.31 -11.41 -27.53
N LEU A 886 -31.08 -10.29 -26.84
CA LEU A 886 -30.80 -9.00 -27.47
C LEU A 886 -29.48 -9.05 -28.26
N PHE A 887 -28.43 -9.64 -27.67
CA PHE A 887 -27.15 -9.84 -28.34
C PHE A 887 -27.27 -10.80 -29.53
N LEU A 888 -27.87 -11.99 -29.34
CA LEU A 888 -28.03 -13.00 -30.39
C LEU A 888 -28.87 -12.49 -31.57
N SER A 889 -29.90 -11.67 -31.31
CA SER A 889 -30.69 -11.00 -32.36
C SER A 889 -29.83 -10.04 -33.20
N SER A 890 -28.95 -9.28 -32.55
CA SER A 890 -28.04 -8.35 -33.22
C SER A 890 -26.94 -9.10 -34.00
N PHE A 891 -26.41 -10.18 -33.41
CA PHE A 891 -25.47 -11.11 -34.05
C PHE A 891 -26.06 -11.75 -35.31
N GLU A 892 -27.29 -12.29 -35.26
CA GLU A 892 -27.89 -12.95 -36.41
C GLU A 892 -28.18 -11.98 -37.55
N LYS A 893 -28.64 -10.76 -37.23
CA LYS A 893 -28.78 -9.68 -38.23
C LYS A 893 -27.44 -9.36 -38.90
N TRP A 894 -26.35 -9.34 -38.13
CA TRP A 894 -25.00 -9.11 -38.67
C TRP A 894 -24.51 -10.28 -39.53
N ARG A 895 -24.76 -11.51 -39.12
CA ARG A 895 -24.43 -12.71 -39.90
C ARG A 895 -25.14 -12.72 -41.25
N ILE A 896 -26.43 -12.43 -41.27
CA ILE A 896 -27.23 -12.29 -42.50
C ILE A 896 -26.68 -11.14 -43.36
N ALA A 897 -26.33 -10.00 -42.75
CA ALA A 897 -25.71 -8.87 -43.46
C ALA A 897 -24.35 -9.22 -44.09
N CYS A 898 -23.53 -10.05 -43.42
CA CYS A 898 -22.26 -10.55 -43.96
C CYS A 898 -22.49 -11.50 -45.14
N GLN A 899 -23.47 -12.40 -45.06
CA GLN A 899 -23.85 -13.28 -46.19
C GLN A 899 -24.31 -12.48 -47.42
N TYR A 900 -25.08 -11.42 -47.21
CA TYR A 900 -25.45 -10.51 -48.29
C TYR A 900 -24.24 -9.75 -48.87
N SER A 901 -23.26 -9.41 -48.04
CA SER A 901 -22.04 -8.70 -48.49
C SER A 901 -21.08 -9.62 -49.24
N GLU A 902 -20.97 -10.89 -48.86
CA GLU A 902 -20.14 -11.88 -49.55
C GLU A 902 -20.77 -12.32 -50.89
N SER A 903 -22.10 -12.49 -50.94
CA SER A 903 -22.82 -12.77 -52.20
C SER A 903 -22.84 -11.59 -53.20
N LYS A 904 -22.56 -10.36 -52.73
CA LYS A 904 -22.42 -9.16 -53.58
C LYS A 904 -21.12 -9.13 -54.40
N SER A 905 -20.05 -9.80 -53.95
CA SER A 905 -18.69 -9.62 -54.50
C SER A 905 -18.49 -10.23 -55.90
N GLU A 906 -19.40 -11.09 -56.37
CA GLU A 906 -19.19 -11.85 -57.61
C GLU A 906 -19.72 -11.18 -58.90
N ASN A 907 -20.54 -10.09 -58.86
CA ASN A 907 -21.29 -9.65 -60.07
C ASN A 907 -21.45 -8.14 -60.36
N LEU A 908 -20.91 -7.20 -59.58
CA LEU A 908 -21.07 -5.75 -59.81
C LEU A 908 -19.73 -5.01 -59.80
N GLN A 909 -19.51 -4.12 -60.78
CA GLN A 909 -18.34 -3.22 -60.77
C GLN A 909 -18.55 -2.07 -59.75
N PRO A 910 -17.49 -1.56 -59.09
CA PRO A 910 -17.60 -0.50 -58.07
C PRO A 910 -18.30 0.78 -58.56
N ALA A 911 -18.13 1.12 -59.85
CA ALA A 911 -18.81 2.26 -60.46
C ALA A 911 -20.31 2.02 -60.71
N GLU A 912 -20.72 0.78 -60.97
CA GLU A 912 -22.12 0.39 -61.16
C GLU A 912 -22.89 0.38 -59.83
N GLU A 913 -22.21 0.02 -58.73
CA GLU A 913 -22.74 0.07 -57.36
C GLU A 913 -22.99 1.50 -56.86
N ARG A 914 -22.10 2.44 -57.20
CA ARG A 914 -22.30 3.85 -56.85
C ARG A 914 -23.42 4.51 -57.65
N ILE A 915 -23.57 4.13 -58.92
CA ILE A 915 -24.74 4.52 -59.73
C ILE A 915 -26.03 3.96 -59.12
N LEU A 916 -26.01 2.72 -58.60
CA LEU A 916 -27.12 2.12 -57.86
C LEU A 916 -27.51 2.90 -56.60
N ASN A 917 -26.56 3.46 -55.85
CA ASN A 917 -26.85 4.33 -54.69
C ASN A 917 -27.52 5.68 -55.07
N MET A 918 -27.31 6.18 -56.29
CA MET A 918 -27.87 7.46 -56.76
C MET A 918 -29.23 7.34 -57.43
N LEU A 919 -29.66 6.11 -57.77
CA LEU A 919 -30.98 5.87 -58.33
C LEU A 919 -32.05 6.08 -57.27
N THR A 920 -33.22 6.59 -57.67
CA THR A 920 -34.41 6.68 -56.83
C THR A 920 -35.55 5.86 -57.43
N LEU A 921 -36.51 5.45 -56.59
CA LEU A 921 -37.67 4.64 -56.99
C LEU A 921 -38.49 5.26 -58.12
N ASP A 922 -38.51 6.60 -58.21
CA ASP A 922 -39.22 7.34 -59.25
C ASP A 922 -38.44 7.39 -60.58
N MET A 923 -37.11 7.42 -60.51
CA MET A 923 -36.25 7.37 -61.69
C MET A 923 -36.22 5.98 -62.32
N VAL A 924 -36.12 4.91 -61.52
CA VAL A 924 -36.07 3.50 -61.99
C VAL A 924 -37.28 3.12 -62.85
N LYS A 925 -38.43 3.80 -62.67
CA LYS A 925 -39.68 3.56 -63.40
C LYS A 925 -39.83 4.37 -64.69
N ASP A 926 -39.02 5.41 -64.90
CA ASP A 926 -39.06 6.26 -66.09
C ASP A 926 -38.13 5.71 -67.20
N PRO A 927 -38.61 5.49 -68.44
CA PRO A 927 -37.74 5.09 -69.56
C PRO A 927 -36.62 6.09 -69.89
N LYS A 928 -36.66 7.33 -69.36
CA LYS A 928 -35.59 8.35 -69.48
C LYS A 928 -34.71 8.47 -68.23
N TRP A 929 -34.66 7.44 -67.38
CA TRP A 929 -33.90 7.44 -66.13
C TRP A 929 -32.41 7.79 -66.28
N LEU A 930 -31.76 7.39 -67.38
CA LEU A 930 -30.36 7.75 -67.66
C LEU A 930 -30.16 9.26 -67.91
N LEU A 931 -31.14 9.91 -68.55
CA LEU A 931 -31.13 11.36 -68.81
C LEU A 931 -31.35 12.15 -67.50
N GLN A 932 -32.27 11.68 -66.65
CA GLN A 932 -32.48 12.22 -65.31
C GLN A 932 -31.25 11.98 -64.42
N LEU A 933 -30.64 10.80 -64.50
CA LEU A 933 -29.41 10.45 -63.77
C LEU A 933 -28.22 11.29 -64.24
N SER A 934 -28.07 11.51 -65.55
CA SER A 934 -27.05 12.43 -66.08
C SER A 934 -27.28 13.85 -65.58
N GLY A 935 -28.52 14.32 -65.51
CA GLY A 935 -28.87 15.62 -64.95
C GLY A 935 -28.54 15.73 -63.46
N LEU A 936 -28.95 14.74 -62.67
CA LEU A 936 -28.65 14.68 -61.23
C LEU A 936 -27.17 14.55 -60.94
N ILE A 937 -26.42 13.70 -61.64
CA ILE A 937 -24.97 13.59 -61.50
C ILE A 937 -24.31 14.94 -61.81
N THR A 938 -24.78 15.66 -62.84
CA THR A 938 -24.26 17.00 -63.17
C THR A 938 -24.58 18.01 -62.06
N GLU A 939 -25.81 18.00 -61.53
CA GLU A 939 -26.21 18.87 -60.41
C GLU A 939 -25.39 18.58 -59.15
N ILE A 940 -25.24 17.30 -58.79
CA ILE A 940 -24.42 16.81 -57.68
C ILE A 940 -22.95 17.19 -57.89
N ILE A 941 -22.41 17.10 -59.11
CA ILE A 941 -21.05 17.59 -59.41
C ILE A 941 -20.95 19.09 -59.10
N THR A 942 -21.91 19.93 -59.53
CA THR A 942 -21.91 21.36 -59.18
C THR A 942 -21.99 21.61 -57.67
N ILE A 943 -22.78 20.83 -56.94
CA ILE A 943 -22.89 20.92 -55.48
C ILE A 943 -21.57 20.49 -54.83
N CYS A 944 -21.00 19.35 -55.22
CA CYS A 944 -19.71 18.86 -54.73
C CYS A 944 -18.57 19.84 -55.05
N GLN A 945 -18.55 20.48 -56.22
CA GLN A 945 -17.58 21.54 -56.56
C GLN A 945 -17.72 22.76 -55.63
N LYS A 946 -18.95 23.16 -55.32
CA LYS A 946 -19.20 24.25 -54.37
C LYS A 946 -18.77 23.87 -52.95
N THR A 947 -19.16 22.68 -52.48
CA THR A 947 -18.74 22.15 -51.17
C THR A 947 -17.23 22.02 -51.07
N LEU A 948 -16.56 21.57 -52.14
CA LEU A 948 -15.10 21.50 -52.23
C LEU A 948 -14.46 22.88 -52.08
N SER A 949 -15.03 23.90 -52.74
CA SER A 949 -14.58 25.29 -52.59
C SER A 949 -14.77 25.82 -51.16
N ASP A 950 -15.92 25.54 -50.55
CA ASP A 950 -16.22 25.98 -49.18
C ASP A 950 -15.30 25.29 -48.15
N LYS A 951 -15.06 23.99 -48.30
CA LYS A 951 -14.14 23.21 -47.47
C LYS A 951 -12.68 23.63 -47.65
N LYS A 952 -12.25 23.96 -48.87
CA LYS A 952 -10.91 24.54 -49.11
C LYS A 952 -10.74 25.91 -48.44
N ASN A 953 -11.79 26.73 -48.42
CA ASN A 953 -11.78 28.00 -47.68
C ASN A 953 -11.72 27.78 -46.15
N GLU A 954 -12.45 26.79 -45.64
CA GLU A 954 -12.40 26.39 -44.22
C GLU A 954 -10.99 25.88 -43.84
N MET A 955 -10.36 25.09 -44.71
CA MET A 955 -8.98 24.62 -44.54
C MET A 955 -7.98 25.77 -44.44
N PHE A 956 -8.16 26.79 -45.29
CA PHE A 956 -7.30 27.96 -45.30
C PHE A 956 -7.35 28.71 -43.96
N LEU A 957 -8.56 28.98 -43.43
CA LEU A 957 -8.74 29.66 -42.14
C LEU A 957 -8.19 28.85 -40.95
N LYS A 958 -8.34 27.53 -41.00
CA LYS A 958 -7.80 26.62 -39.98
C LYS A 958 -6.27 26.56 -40.01
N THR A 959 -5.69 26.59 -41.21
CA THR A 959 -4.23 26.64 -41.40
C THR A 959 -3.65 27.95 -40.85
N ASP A 960 -4.33 29.09 -41.04
CA ASP A 960 -3.94 30.38 -40.45
C ASP A 960 -3.99 30.34 -38.91
N THR A 961 -5.01 29.70 -38.34
CA THR A 961 -5.15 29.52 -36.89
C THR A 961 -4.04 28.64 -36.32
N LEU A 962 -3.70 27.54 -37.00
CA LEU A 962 -2.58 26.67 -36.65
C LEU A 962 -1.25 27.42 -36.68
N ALA A 963 -1.05 28.31 -37.66
CA ALA A 963 0.17 29.11 -37.74
C ALA A 963 0.33 30.05 -36.53
N ALA A 964 -0.76 30.64 -36.03
CA ALA A 964 -0.74 31.44 -34.81
C ALA A 964 -0.40 30.60 -33.57
N LEU A 965 -1.04 29.44 -33.41
CA LEU A 965 -0.78 28.53 -32.28
C LEU A 965 0.66 27.98 -32.31
N MET A 966 1.16 27.63 -33.49
CA MET A 966 2.55 27.19 -33.68
C MET A 966 3.54 28.31 -33.35
N GLY A 967 3.19 29.56 -33.64
CA GLY A 967 3.93 30.74 -33.21
C GLY A 967 4.03 30.87 -31.68
N ASN A 968 2.91 30.66 -30.98
CA ASN A 968 2.88 30.68 -29.51
C ASN A 968 3.72 29.53 -28.93
N PHE A 969 3.58 28.32 -29.46
CA PHE A 969 4.35 27.16 -29.02
C PHE A 969 5.86 27.35 -29.23
N LYS A 970 6.25 28.00 -30.33
CA LYS A 970 7.65 28.41 -30.56
C LYS A 970 8.15 29.42 -29.52
N ASN A 971 7.31 30.33 -29.04
CA ASN A 971 7.69 31.24 -27.96
C ASN A 971 7.92 30.49 -26.64
N LEU A 972 7.07 29.52 -26.30
CA LEU A 972 7.27 28.67 -25.11
C LEU A 972 8.57 27.86 -25.19
N TYR A 973 8.91 27.32 -26.37
CA TYR A 973 10.18 26.65 -26.61
C TYR A 973 11.38 27.61 -26.51
N ASN A 974 11.24 28.86 -26.98
CA ASN A 974 12.28 29.88 -26.81
C ASN A 974 12.50 30.21 -25.31
N ASN A 975 11.44 30.24 -24.50
CA ASN A 975 11.55 30.41 -23.05
C ASN A 975 12.26 29.20 -22.40
N HIS A 976 11.88 27.98 -22.75
CA HIS A 976 12.55 26.75 -22.31
C HIS A 976 14.06 26.79 -22.61
N THR A 977 14.43 27.12 -23.86
CA THR A 977 15.84 27.16 -24.25
C THR A 977 16.62 28.29 -23.57
N LYS A 978 15.98 29.42 -23.26
CA LYS A 978 16.55 30.51 -22.48
C LYS A 978 16.87 30.06 -21.05
N LEU A 979 15.90 29.44 -20.36
CA LEU A 979 16.11 28.89 -19.00
C LEU A 979 17.23 27.83 -18.98
N MET A 980 17.26 26.96 -19.99
CA MET A 980 18.28 25.93 -20.07
C MET A 980 19.70 26.47 -20.33
N GLN A 981 19.85 27.64 -20.97
CA GLN A 981 21.17 28.23 -21.21
C GLN A 981 21.92 28.53 -19.91
N ASP A 982 21.20 28.86 -18.83
CA ASP A 982 21.78 29.20 -17.53
C ASP A 982 22.46 28.00 -16.84
N VAL A 983 22.02 26.77 -17.13
CA VAL A 983 22.59 25.53 -16.57
C VAL A 983 23.42 24.71 -17.58
N LYS A 984 23.31 24.98 -18.88
CA LYS A 984 23.97 24.22 -19.96
C LYS A 984 25.49 24.12 -19.81
N SER A 985 26.15 25.22 -19.46
CA SER A 985 27.60 25.25 -19.29
C SER A 985 28.06 24.41 -18.09
N LEU A 986 27.28 24.44 -17.00
CA LEU A 986 27.50 23.67 -15.77
C LEU A 986 27.28 22.18 -16.02
N LEU A 987 26.21 21.79 -16.69
CA LEU A 987 25.94 20.39 -17.08
C LEU A 987 27.06 19.80 -17.94
N LYS A 988 27.64 20.60 -18.84
CA LYS A 988 28.80 20.17 -19.65
C LYS A 988 30.02 19.89 -18.78
N ILE A 989 30.24 20.66 -17.72
CA ILE A 989 31.33 20.43 -16.76
C ILE A 989 30.99 19.21 -15.87
N MET A 990 29.75 19.11 -15.39
CA MET A 990 29.25 17.98 -14.59
C MET A 990 29.33 16.63 -15.32
N SER A 991 29.19 16.63 -16.66
CA SER A 991 29.38 15.43 -17.48
C SER A 991 30.80 14.82 -17.40
N LYS A 992 31.77 15.57 -16.86
CA LYS A 992 33.17 15.16 -16.64
C LYS A 992 33.48 14.84 -15.18
N ILE A 993 32.53 15.02 -14.26
CA ILE A 993 32.67 14.68 -12.84
C ILE A 993 32.32 13.20 -12.69
N GLU A 994 33.24 12.35 -12.22
CA GLU A 994 33.07 10.88 -12.19
C GLU A 994 31.72 10.44 -11.61
N ASP A 995 31.35 10.97 -10.44
CA ASP A 995 30.14 10.57 -9.70
C ASP A 995 28.81 11.04 -10.36
N TYR A 996 28.85 12.07 -11.20
CA TYR A 996 27.67 12.63 -11.89
C TYR A 996 27.70 12.41 -13.41
N SER A 997 28.80 11.88 -13.95
CA SER A 997 29.07 11.84 -15.39
C SER A 997 28.04 11.02 -16.14
N VAL A 998 27.71 9.83 -15.66
CA VAL A 998 26.75 8.91 -16.31
C VAL A 998 25.35 9.51 -16.33
N ALA A 999 24.86 9.98 -15.18
CA ALA A 999 23.53 10.58 -15.07
C ALA A 999 23.42 11.87 -15.91
N THR A 1000 24.45 12.73 -15.86
CA THR A 1000 24.49 13.99 -16.62
C THR A 1000 24.62 13.74 -18.13
N GLN A 1001 25.38 12.74 -18.57
CA GLN A 1001 25.51 12.37 -19.98
C GLN A 1001 24.21 11.79 -20.53
N ALA A 1002 23.54 10.93 -19.76
CA ALA A 1002 22.22 10.40 -20.10
C ALA A 1002 21.20 11.54 -20.26
N PHE A 1003 21.15 12.46 -19.29
CA PHE A 1003 20.29 13.64 -19.37
C PHE A 1003 20.60 14.51 -20.60
N ILE A 1004 21.87 14.83 -20.87
CA ILE A 1004 22.27 15.61 -22.06
C ILE A 1004 21.83 14.93 -23.36
N GLN A 1005 21.89 13.60 -23.43
CA GLN A 1005 21.45 12.85 -24.61
C GLN A 1005 19.93 12.92 -24.79
N SER A 1006 19.16 12.75 -23.72
CA SER A 1006 17.70 12.91 -23.75
C SER A 1006 17.31 14.34 -24.12
N TYR A 1007 17.99 15.34 -23.56
CA TYR A 1007 17.76 16.76 -23.87
C TYR A 1007 18.03 17.11 -25.33
N LYS A 1008 19.08 16.54 -25.93
CA LYS A 1008 19.37 16.74 -27.37
C LYS A 1008 18.25 16.21 -28.24
N LYS A 1009 17.77 14.99 -27.98
CA LYS A 1009 16.64 14.41 -28.71
C LYS A 1009 15.39 15.27 -28.53
N TYR A 1010 15.10 15.71 -27.32
CA TYR A 1010 13.97 16.61 -27.04
C TYR A 1010 14.03 17.88 -27.90
N VAL A 1011 15.18 18.56 -27.95
CA VAL A 1011 15.40 19.75 -28.79
C VAL A 1011 15.32 19.44 -30.29
N GLU A 1012 15.82 18.28 -30.73
CA GLU A 1012 15.72 17.83 -32.13
C GLU A 1012 14.26 17.67 -32.57
N HIS A 1013 13.40 17.13 -31.71
CA HIS A 1013 11.97 16.98 -32.01
C HIS A 1013 11.24 18.34 -32.12
N PHE A 1014 11.57 19.32 -31.27
CA PHE A 1014 11.06 20.70 -31.46
C PHE A 1014 11.57 21.32 -32.77
N GLY A 1015 12.85 21.17 -33.08
CA GLY A 1015 13.45 21.70 -34.30
C GLY A 1015 12.85 21.08 -35.56
N ALA A 1016 12.64 19.76 -35.57
CA ALA A 1016 11.98 19.04 -36.65
C ALA A 1016 10.54 19.51 -36.82
N LEU A 1017 9.77 19.60 -35.73
CA LEU A 1017 8.40 20.09 -35.72
C LEU A 1017 8.26 21.49 -36.34
N PHE A 1018 9.12 22.44 -35.96
CA PHE A 1018 9.06 23.79 -36.52
C PHE A 1018 9.55 23.87 -37.97
N ASN A 1019 10.45 22.99 -38.40
CA ASN A 1019 10.91 22.93 -39.79
C ASN A 1019 9.83 22.35 -40.71
N VAL A 1020 9.17 21.28 -40.26
CA VAL A 1020 8.09 20.62 -41.00
C VAL A 1020 6.91 21.56 -41.23
N PHE A 1021 6.60 22.42 -40.25
CA PHE A 1021 5.50 23.39 -40.36
C PHE A 1021 5.84 24.68 -41.16
N LYS A 1022 7.11 24.89 -41.56
CA LYS A 1022 7.57 26.17 -42.13
C LYS A 1022 6.91 26.55 -43.47
N ASP A 1023 6.54 25.56 -44.27
CA ASP A 1023 6.04 25.77 -45.64
C ASP A 1023 4.52 25.96 -45.72
N HIS A 1024 3.80 26.01 -44.59
CA HIS A 1024 2.34 26.19 -44.49
C HIS A 1024 1.49 25.20 -45.30
N SER A 1025 2.08 24.16 -45.89
CA SER A 1025 1.38 23.08 -46.59
C SER A 1025 0.97 22.00 -45.60
N VAL A 1026 -0.30 22.00 -45.21
CA VAL A 1026 -0.89 21.02 -44.28
C VAL A 1026 -1.35 19.80 -45.08
N ASN A 1027 -0.41 18.89 -45.38
CA ASN A 1027 -0.71 17.61 -46.03
C ASN A 1027 -0.77 16.48 -44.99
N LYS A 1028 -1.46 15.38 -45.31
CA LYS A 1028 -1.62 14.22 -44.41
C LYS A 1028 -0.30 13.72 -43.79
N ASN A 1029 0.73 13.50 -44.61
CA ASN A 1029 2.04 13.03 -44.14
C ASN A 1029 2.71 14.03 -43.18
N VAL A 1030 2.55 15.34 -43.45
CA VAL A 1030 3.11 16.42 -42.63
C VAL A 1030 2.41 16.46 -41.27
N ILE A 1031 1.09 16.25 -41.22
CA ILE A 1031 0.34 16.21 -39.96
C ILE A 1031 0.74 14.99 -39.14
N GLU A 1032 0.86 13.82 -39.76
CA GLU A 1032 1.27 12.58 -39.07
C GLU A 1032 2.67 12.73 -38.46
N ASP A 1033 3.64 13.31 -39.20
CA ASP A 1033 4.98 13.60 -38.68
C ASP A 1033 4.94 14.62 -37.52
N VAL A 1034 4.16 15.70 -37.63
CA VAL A 1034 4.00 16.69 -36.55
C VAL A 1034 3.34 16.08 -35.31
N MET A 1035 2.35 15.20 -35.49
CA MET A 1035 1.69 14.50 -34.38
C MET A 1035 2.65 13.58 -33.63
N GLN A 1036 3.51 12.85 -34.34
CA GLN A 1036 4.56 12.03 -33.73
C GLN A 1036 5.55 12.89 -32.93
N HIS A 1037 5.96 14.04 -33.47
CA HIS A 1037 6.82 14.97 -32.73
C HIS A 1037 6.14 15.55 -31.48
N LEU A 1038 4.86 15.95 -31.57
CA LEU A 1038 4.08 16.45 -30.42
C LEU A 1038 3.85 15.37 -29.35
N GLU A 1039 3.70 14.11 -29.73
CA GLU A 1039 3.56 12.99 -28.81
C GLU A 1039 4.85 12.72 -28.06
N TYR A 1040 5.98 12.63 -28.76
CA TYR A 1040 7.29 12.50 -28.13
C TYR A 1040 7.59 13.67 -27.18
N ILE A 1041 7.29 14.91 -27.59
CA ILE A 1041 7.45 16.08 -26.74
C ILE A 1041 6.58 15.96 -25.49
N ASN A 1042 5.31 15.57 -25.62
CA ASN A 1042 4.40 15.43 -24.47
C ASN A 1042 4.89 14.40 -23.44
N GLU A 1043 5.32 13.23 -23.91
CA GLU A 1043 5.80 12.15 -23.03
C GLU A 1043 7.11 12.52 -22.33
N GLN A 1044 8.02 13.19 -23.04
CA GLN A 1044 9.37 13.47 -22.53
C GLN A 1044 9.48 14.82 -21.79
N THR A 1045 8.47 15.70 -21.88
CA THR A 1045 8.52 17.01 -21.22
C THR A 1045 8.63 16.86 -19.70
N GLU A 1046 7.91 15.90 -19.09
CA GLU A 1046 8.03 15.68 -17.66
C GLU A 1046 9.43 15.20 -17.25
N ASP A 1047 9.96 14.19 -17.94
CA ASP A 1047 11.28 13.62 -17.68
C ASP A 1047 12.42 14.63 -17.87
N ILE A 1048 12.31 15.54 -18.84
CA ILE A 1048 13.31 16.58 -19.08
C ILE A 1048 13.29 17.64 -17.98
N TYR A 1049 12.09 18.07 -17.56
CA TYR A 1049 11.98 19.12 -16.56
C TYR A 1049 12.34 18.62 -15.16
N GLU A 1050 11.86 17.43 -14.78
CA GLU A 1050 12.25 16.79 -13.52
C GLU A 1050 13.69 16.27 -13.57
N GLY A 1051 14.18 15.84 -14.72
CA GLY A 1051 15.54 15.31 -14.87
C GLY A 1051 16.64 16.33 -14.54
N VAL A 1052 16.46 17.61 -14.88
CA VAL A 1052 17.40 18.69 -14.48
C VAL A 1052 17.40 18.87 -12.96
N LEU A 1053 16.22 18.81 -12.33
CA LEU A 1053 16.06 18.98 -10.88
C LEU A 1053 16.51 17.73 -10.11
N ALA A 1054 16.35 16.53 -10.64
CA ALA A 1054 16.81 15.29 -10.03
C ALA A 1054 18.35 15.23 -9.93
N LEU A 1055 19.07 15.89 -10.85
CA LEU A 1055 20.53 16.07 -10.76
C LEU A 1055 20.93 16.95 -9.55
N GLN A 1056 20.00 17.73 -8.99
CA GLN A 1056 20.18 18.50 -7.75
C GLN A 1056 20.07 17.60 -6.50
N GLU A 1057 19.16 16.62 -6.49
CA GLU A 1057 18.79 15.82 -5.31
C GLU A 1057 19.73 14.63 -5.04
N GLN A 1058 20.69 14.33 -5.93
CA GLN A 1058 21.69 13.26 -5.74
C GLN A 1058 22.68 13.47 -4.56
N LYS A 1059 22.47 14.45 -3.68
CA LYS A 1059 23.37 14.77 -2.55
C LYS A 1059 23.37 13.76 -1.38
N GLY A 1060 22.70 12.60 -1.49
CA GLY A 1060 22.49 11.69 -0.35
C GLY A 1060 23.36 10.44 -0.24
N SER A 1061 24.16 10.06 -1.24
CA SER A 1061 24.81 8.73 -1.27
C SER A 1061 26.33 8.76 -1.47
N SER A 1062 27.05 9.46 -0.59
CA SER A 1062 28.50 9.24 -0.44
C SER A 1062 28.80 8.36 0.78
N ALA A 1063 28.44 7.08 0.67
CA ALA A 1063 29.08 6.02 1.45
C ALA A 1063 30.38 5.64 0.73
N ARG A 1064 31.52 6.05 1.32
CA ARG A 1064 32.91 5.60 1.09
C ARG A 1064 33.11 4.69 -0.13
N SER A 1065 33.63 5.24 -1.22
CA SER A 1065 34.15 4.44 -2.33
C SER A 1065 35.45 3.73 -1.91
N SER A 1066 35.39 2.40 -2.03
CA SER A 1066 36.50 1.47 -1.88
C SER A 1066 37.54 1.68 -2.98
N LEU A 1067 38.81 1.80 -2.57
CA LEU A 1067 39.98 1.90 -3.44
C LEU A 1067 40.13 0.65 -4.33
N ARG A 1068 39.96 0.80 -5.65
CA ARG A 1068 40.42 -0.19 -6.64
C ARG A 1068 41.86 0.14 -7.05
N ARG A 1069 42.80 -0.75 -6.70
CA ARG A 1069 44.18 -0.74 -7.20
C ARG A 1069 44.20 -1.02 -8.71
N GLN A 1070 44.86 -0.18 -9.50
CA GLN A 1070 45.72 -0.64 -10.58
C GLN A 1070 46.83 0.37 -10.92
N SER A 1071 48.00 -0.19 -11.21
CA SER A 1071 49.35 0.34 -11.48
C SER A 1071 49.48 1.57 -12.39
N CYS A 1072 50.46 2.46 -12.13
CA CYS A 1072 51.79 2.47 -12.79
C CYS A 1072 52.61 3.77 -12.51
N VAL A 1073 53.95 3.61 -12.49
CA VAL A 1073 55.06 4.57 -12.70
C VAL A 1073 55.39 5.67 -11.66
N ILE A 1074 56.67 5.67 -11.30
CA ILE A 1074 57.45 6.58 -10.45
C ILE A 1074 57.78 7.88 -11.20
N SER A 1075 57.67 9.06 -10.57
CA SER A 1075 58.56 10.23 -10.80
C SER A 1075 58.52 11.24 -9.63
N GLU A 1076 59.64 11.28 -8.90
CA GLU A 1076 60.39 12.35 -8.19
C GLU A 1076 59.76 13.71 -7.74
N ASP A 1077 59.93 13.94 -6.42
CA ASP A 1077 60.41 15.12 -5.66
C ASP A 1077 60.18 16.59 -6.10
N GLN A 1078 59.70 17.42 -5.16
CA GLN A 1078 60.49 18.51 -4.54
C GLN A 1078 59.76 19.24 -3.38
N ASP A 1079 60.56 19.57 -2.36
CA ASP A 1079 60.28 20.31 -1.11
C ASP A 1079 59.75 21.75 -1.27
N ARG A 1080 58.95 22.22 -0.28
CA ARG A 1080 59.16 23.51 0.43
C ARG A 1080 58.19 23.74 1.60
N THR A 1081 58.77 24.25 2.69
CA THR A 1081 58.27 24.60 4.03
C THR A 1081 57.25 25.75 4.10
N GLU A 1082 56.25 25.70 5.00
CA GLU A 1082 55.36 26.82 5.34
C GLU A 1082 55.23 27.10 6.86
N ASN A 1083 55.21 28.39 7.19
CA ASN A 1083 54.99 28.99 8.51
C ASN A 1083 53.51 28.85 8.97
N LYS A 1084 53.31 28.60 10.28
CA LYS A 1084 51.98 28.44 10.91
C LYS A 1084 51.24 29.78 11.08
N VAL A 1085 50.08 29.92 10.42
CA VAL A 1085 48.99 30.84 10.81
C VAL A 1085 47.69 30.01 10.88
N GLN A 1086 46.93 30.13 11.97
CA GLN A 1086 45.66 29.39 12.17
C GLN A 1086 44.57 29.88 11.18
N PRO A 1087 43.85 28.97 10.50
CA PRO A 1087 42.80 29.35 9.55
C PRO A 1087 41.46 29.68 10.24
N ARG A 1088 40.71 30.61 9.64
CA ARG A 1088 39.45 31.22 10.12
C ARG A 1088 38.23 30.34 9.84
N ASN A 1089 37.22 30.34 10.72
CA ASN A 1089 35.92 29.74 10.41
C ASN A 1089 35.16 30.60 9.39
N GLY A 1090 34.92 30.07 8.18
CA GLY A 1090 34.29 30.81 7.07
C GLY A 1090 32.86 31.27 7.34
N TYR A 1091 32.09 30.52 8.14
CA TYR A 1091 30.72 30.88 8.52
C TYR A 1091 30.72 32.08 9.47
N ALA A 1092 31.55 32.04 10.50
CA ALA A 1092 31.75 33.12 11.46
C ALA A 1092 32.18 34.43 10.77
N VAL A 1093 33.11 34.32 9.81
CA VAL A 1093 33.57 35.47 9.00
C VAL A 1093 32.45 36.04 8.12
N ASN A 1094 31.57 35.19 7.58
CA ASN A 1094 30.42 35.64 6.79
C ASN A 1094 29.38 36.37 7.66
N VAL A 1095 29.12 35.90 8.88
CA VAL A 1095 28.26 36.59 9.86
C VAL A 1095 28.84 37.97 10.17
N TRP A 1096 30.15 38.04 10.46
CA TRP A 1096 30.83 39.32 10.69
C TRP A 1096 30.70 40.27 9.50
N ARG A 1097 30.92 39.78 8.27
CA ARG A 1097 30.78 40.58 7.04
C ARG A 1097 29.34 41.07 6.87
N ARG A 1098 28.33 40.25 7.14
CA ARG A 1098 26.91 40.64 7.00
C ARG A 1098 26.52 41.70 8.02
N VAL A 1099 26.94 41.57 9.28
CA VAL A 1099 26.71 42.58 10.33
C VAL A 1099 27.40 43.90 9.97
N LYS A 1100 28.62 43.85 9.43
CA LYS A 1100 29.33 45.02 8.90
C LYS A 1100 28.53 45.74 7.81
N MET A 1101 28.03 45.02 6.82
CA MET A 1101 27.24 45.62 5.73
C MET A 1101 25.96 46.29 6.25
N LYS A 1102 25.26 45.69 7.22
CA LYS A 1102 24.09 46.30 7.87
C LYS A 1102 24.44 47.60 8.61
N LEU A 1103 25.53 47.62 9.38
CA LEU A 1103 25.99 48.80 10.13
C LEU A 1103 26.56 49.91 9.24
N GLU A 1104 27.11 49.56 8.08
CA GLU A 1104 27.55 50.52 7.06
C GLU A 1104 26.38 51.11 6.25
N GLY A 1105 25.21 50.46 6.29
CA GLY A 1105 24.03 50.83 5.53
C GLY A 1105 24.06 50.33 4.08
N ARG A 1106 24.80 49.26 3.80
CA ARG A 1106 24.95 48.62 2.48
C ARG A 1106 24.20 47.28 2.40
N ASP A 1107 23.05 47.22 3.08
CA ASP A 1107 22.13 46.07 3.08
C ASP A 1107 20.71 46.64 2.97
N PRO A 1108 19.92 46.29 1.94
CA PRO A 1108 20.04 45.13 1.04
C PRO A 1108 21.10 45.18 -0.06
N ASP A 1109 21.46 46.37 -0.56
CA ASP A 1109 22.35 46.53 -1.72
C ASP A 1109 23.81 46.85 -1.30
N PRO A 1110 24.80 45.99 -1.63
CA PRO A 1110 26.21 46.23 -1.34
C PRO A 1110 26.80 47.49 -2.02
N GLY A 1111 26.28 47.84 -3.20
CA GLY A 1111 26.77 48.93 -4.05
C GLY A 1111 26.33 50.31 -3.58
N ARG A 1112 25.20 50.42 -2.88
CA ARG A 1112 24.60 51.69 -2.42
C ARG A 1112 24.62 51.80 -0.89
N LYS A 1113 24.94 53.00 -0.39
CA LYS A 1113 24.89 53.29 1.05
C LYS A 1113 23.59 54.00 1.41
N CYS A 1114 22.64 53.29 2.01
CA CYS A 1114 21.35 53.80 2.46
C CYS A 1114 21.49 54.69 3.72
N THR A 1115 20.67 55.71 3.82
CA THR A 1115 20.50 56.49 5.06
C THR A 1115 19.85 55.64 6.15
N ALA A 1116 19.86 56.11 7.41
CA ALA A 1116 19.21 55.39 8.49
C ALA A 1116 17.69 55.31 8.27
N GLN A 1117 17.09 56.39 7.77
CA GLN A 1117 15.66 56.46 7.48
C GLN A 1117 15.26 55.45 6.38
N GLU A 1118 15.96 55.47 5.23
CA GLU A 1118 15.68 54.54 4.12
C GLU A 1118 15.83 53.06 4.54
N GLN A 1119 16.82 52.74 5.39
CA GLN A 1119 17.01 51.37 5.86
C GLN A 1119 15.91 50.94 6.84
N VAL A 1120 15.40 51.85 7.68
CA VAL A 1120 14.27 51.59 8.59
C VAL A 1120 12.99 51.41 7.79
N ASP A 1121 12.69 52.30 6.86
CA ASP A 1121 11.49 52.23 6.01
C ASP A 1121 11.49 50.94 5.19
N TYR A 1122 12.65 50.54 4.65
CA TYR A 1122 12.82 49.26 3.96
C TYR A 1122 12.52 48.07 4.88
N VAL A 1123 13.11 48.02 6.07
CA VAL A 1123 12.93 46.90 7.01
C VAL A 1123 11.48 46.79 7.49
N ILE A 1124 10.82 47.91 7.79
CA ILE A 1124 9.40 47.89 8.19
C ILE A 1124 8.54 47.34 7.06
N ARG A 1125 8.72 47.85 5.84
CA ARG A 1125 7.96 47.42 4.67
C ARG A 1125 8.11 45.92 4.39
N GLU A 1126 9.32 45.37 4.49
CA GLU A 1126 9.54 43.92 4.31
C GLU A 1126 8.94 43.09 5.46
N ALA A 1127 9.04 43.58 6.70
CA ALA A 1127 8.52 42.88 7.88
C ALA A 1127 6.98 42.91 7.98
N THR A 1128 6.33 43.93 7.42
CA THR A 1128 4.87 44.07 7.38
C THR A 1128 4.27 43.63 6.04
N SER A 1129 5.07 43.10 5.13
CA SER A 1129 4.58 42.61 3.84
C SER A 1129 3.74 41.36 4.06
N LEU A 1130 2.47 41.40 3.63
CA LEU A 1130 1.56 40.25 3.70
C LEU A 1130 2.10 39.06 2.89
N GLU A 1131 2.80 39.32 1.79
CA GLU A 1131 3.43 38.28 0.96
C GLU A 1131 4.54 37.55 1.73
N ASN A 1132 5.36 38.28 2.50
CA ASN A 1132 6.40 37.68 3.32
C ASN A 1132 5.82 36.95 4.54
N LEU A 1133 4.80 37.52 5.18
CA LEU A 1133 4.16 36.96 6.37
C LEU A 1133 3.40 35.66 6.05
N ALA A 1134 2.77 35.56 4.87
CA ALA A 1134 2.04 34.37 4.45
C ALA A 1134 2.94 33.15 4.16
N LEU A 1135 4.25 33.38 3.93
CA LEU A 1135 5.23 32.33 3.65
C LEU A 1135 5.93 31.79 4.92
N LEU A 1136 5.63 32.36 6.09
CA LEU A 1136 6.23 31.90 7.34
C LEU A 1136 5.61 30.56 7.78
N TYR A 1137 6.43 29.75 8.46
CA TYR A 1137 5.98 28.50 9.06
C TYR A 1137 4.80 28.74 10.01
N GLU A 1138 3.79 27.87 9.98
CA GLU A 1138 2.52 28.00 10.70
C GLU A 1138 2.70 28.23 12.22
N GLY A 1139 3.72 27.64 12.83
CA GLY A 1139 4.04 27.80 14.26
C GLY A 1139 4.53 29.20 14.65
N TRP A 1140 4.83 30.07 13.68
CA TRP A 1140 5.16 31.48 13.90
C TRP A 1140 3.91 32.36 14.05
N THR A 1141 2.73 31.83 13.72
CA THR A 1141 1.40 32.48 13.85
C THR A 1141 1.35 33.94 13.38
N PRO A 1142 1.74 34.25 12.12
CA PRO A 1142 1.82 35.62 11.62
C PRO A 1142 0.47 36.35 11.47
N TRP A 1143 -0.65 35.65 11.65
CA TRP A 1143 -2.01 36.17 11.51
C TRP A 1143 -2.68 36.58 12.83
N VAL A 1144 -1.97 36.46 13.97
CA VAL A 1144 -2.50 36.76 15.33
C VAL A 1144 -1.85 37.99 15.94
#